data_AF-A0A4Z1KT51-F1
#
_entry.id   AF-A0A4Z1KT51-F1
#
_cell.length_a   1.000
_cell.length_b   1.000
_cell.length_c   1.000
_cell.angle_alpha   90.00
_cell.angle_beta   90.00
_cell.angle_gamma   90.00
#
_symmetry.space_group_name_H-M   'P 1'
#
loop_
_entity.id
_entity.type
_entity.pdbx_description
1 polymer ?
#
loop_
_entity_poly.entity_id
_entity_poly.type
_entity_poly.pdbx_seq_one_letter_code
_entity_poly.pdbx_strand_id
1 'polypeptide(L)'
;MAATPGISLTWSSVYKVAPKDNVSLPGDKILLPQSALEQLLSASTVTVNSNSRSNNVAFDPFNPYSLAAARIEQSQWRDTQQQLPHPLTFRLVNSKNGNVVYAGIREFSADEGEVVLSAFLLEALGITAPVRKPTPPSPKAESRRGSPDTPIDLTDDPAIELTGDETIDLTDEVEEPAQITVHAKQLPKGTYVRLRPLEAGYNPEDWKSLLEKHMRENFTTLTNGEILTVRGSKSEEFRFLIDKFAPEGDAVCVVDTDLEVDIEALNEEQARETLKQIMSKAQNAPGTAQGSSIGGELDLWKTLQGRVAEGDYVDYTLPSWDRSNGLDIELSLEDDGDGDVEIFISPQSAHQRAKPREDEHVLGDFSNDKIKRITIQQSNVELDGADAILISVYCRGTGAGSEPSHGPRKYSIRVKSLEKGASNGAPSNSISLEEDAEMHGPDEEQCKNCHQWVPKRTMMLHENFCLRNNISCPHCSGVFQKKSPEWLNHWHCPHDSAHGNCSDSKIKHDSVFHEARQCPNCPYEATNLRDLATHRTSVCPGKIILCQFCHLEVPQEGDPFDPSPESLISGLTAHELADGARTTECHLCSKIVRLRDMTTHLKHHELEKNSRFKPAICRNAICGRTLEGVGKNGEVGAGSRMGQGPGNDLGLCSICFGPLYASMHDPLGKAMKRRVERRYLSQMVTGCGKKWCANIFCKTARAKEAKGPQATLAMKDALPLVQPLVAQIEDKTEPMYFCVDEGNQKRRNLAEMLAMEPGGWELEWCIAACEAEGASLDKARTWLSNWAPKKA
;
A
#
# COMPACT_ATOMS: atom_id res chain seq x y z
N MET A 1 -1.36 32.35 16.20
CA MET A 1 -2.51 31.89 15.41
C MET A 1 -2.96 33.05 14.54
N ALA A 2 -2.69 32.99 13.24
CA ALA A 2 -3.14 34.02 12.31
C ALA A 2 -4.64 33.80 12.04
N ALA A 3 -5.47 34.82 12.27
CA ALA A 3 -6.88 34.77 11.93
C ALA A 3 -7.01 34.66 10.40
N THR A 4 -7.71 33.64 9.93
CA THR A 4 -8.08 33.49 8.52
C THR A 4 -8.90 34.71 8.08
N PRO A 5 -8.60 35.33 6.93
CA PRO A 5 -9.44 36.41 6.41
C PRO A 5 -10.86 35.88 6.19
N GLY A 6 -11.87 36.59 6.71
CA GLY A 6 -13.28 36.21 6.57
C GLY A 6 -13.73 36.39 5.13
N ILE A 7 -13.81 35.31 4.37
CA ILE A 7 -14.44 35.29 3.04
C ILE A 7 -15.95 35.14 3.26
N SER A 8 -16.74 36.16 2.92
CA SER A 8 -18.20 36.08 2.93
C SER A 8 -18.70 35.62 1.57
N LEU A 9 -19.37 34.47 1.52
CA LEU A 9 -19.95 33.88 0.31
C LEU A 9 -21.46 33.80 0.47
N THR A 10 -22.21 34.50 -0.38
CA THR A 10 -23.69 34.44 -0.42
C THR A 10 -24.12 34.01 -1.81
N TRP A 11 -24.56 32.76 -1.95
CA TRP A 11 -25.05 32.19 -3.20
C TRP A 11 -26.23 31.25 -2.92
N SER A 12 -27.21 31.23 -3.81
CA SER A 12 -28.34 30.29 -3.74
C SER A 12 -28.86 29.95 -5.13
N SER A 13 -29.20 28.68 -5.36
CA SER A 13 -29.81 28.21 -6.60
C SER A 13 -30.79 27.05 -6.33
N VAL A 14 -31.73 26.81 -7.25
CA VAL A 14 -32.73 25.74 -7.17
C VAL A 14 -32.38 24.65 -8.17
N TYR A 15 -32.34 23.40 -7.72
CA TYR A 15 -32.01 22.24 -8.55
C TYR A 15 -33.06 21.15 -8.46
N LYS A 16 -33.21 20.38 -9.53
CA LYS A 16 -33.99 19.13 -9.53
C LYS A 16 -33.12 18.00 -9.01
N VAL A 17 -33.68 17.15 -8.15
CA VAL A 17 -32.97 15.95 -7.67
C VAL A 17 -32.84 14.96 -8.82
N ALA A 18 -31.61 14.56 -9.14
CA ALA A 18 -31.33 13.62 -10.21
C ALA A 18 -31.93 12.23 -9.87
N PRO A 19 -32.40 11.46 -10.87
CA PRO A 19 -32.82 10.08 -10.66
C PRO A 19 -31.66 9.22 -10.15
N LYS A 20 -31.99 8.12 -9.45
CA LYS A 20 -30.98 7.22 -8.85
C LYS A 20 -30.15 6.54 -9.94
N ASP A 21 -29.01 7.14 -10.29
CA ASP A 21 -27.99 6.52 -11.12
C ASP A 21 -27.05 5.64 -10.27
N ASN A 22 -26.26 4.78 -10.91
CA ASN A 22 -25.31 3.84 -10.26
C ASN A 22 -24.20 4.50 -9.43
N VAL A 23 -24.20 5.83 -9.27
CA VAL A 23 -23.20 6.58 -8.51
C VAL A 23 -23.66 6.68 -7.04
N SER A 24 -23.16 5.77 -6.20
CA SER A 24 -23.36 5.83 -4.75
C SER A 24 -22.44 6.88 -4.11
N LEU A 25 -23.01 7.95 -3.58
CA LEU A 25 -22.27 8.97 -2.83
C LEU A 25 -22.21 8.61 -1.34
N PRO A 26 -21.01 8.66 -0.71
CA PRO A 26 -20.87 8.39 0.71
C PRO A 26 -21.33 9.59 1.57
N GLY A 27 -22.00 9.32 2.69
CA GLY A 27 -22.31 10.30 3.75
C GLY A 27 -23.07 11.56 3.30
N ASP A 28 -22.57 12.75 3.62
CA ASP A 28 -23.23 14.05 3.38
C ASP A 28 -22.80 14.75 2.08
N LYS A 29 -22.25 14.00 1.13
CA LYS A 29 -21.65 14.54 -0.09
C LYS A 29 -22.69 14.75 -1.21
N ILE A 30 -22.57 15.89 -1.90
CA ILE A 30 -23.38 16.22 -3.09
C ILE A 30 -22.51 16.45 -4.33
N LEU A 31 -23.14 16.34 -5.51
CA LEU A 31 -22.59 16.77 -6.80
C LEU A 31 -23.39 17.94 -7.35
N LEU A 32 -22.71 19.00 -7.75
CA LEU A 32 -23.32 20.18 -8.37
C LEU A 32 -22.85 20.33 -9.83
N PRO A 33 -23.58 21.08 -10.69
CA PRO A 33 -23.15 21.31 -12.06
C PRO A 33 -21.98 22.31 -12.12
N GLN A 34 -21.22 22.28 -13.23
CA GLN A 34 -20.09 23.20 -13.45
C GLN A 34 -20.52 24.68 -13.41
N SER A 35 -21.74 24.98 -13.88
CA SER A 35 -22.32 26.32 -13.82
C SER A 35 -22.48 26.84 -12.38
N ALA A 36 -22.66 25.96 -11.39
CA ALA A 36 -22.67 26.35 -9.99
C ALA A 36 -21.30 26.86 -9.51
N LEU A 37 -20.21 26.23 -9.96
CA LEU A 37 -18.84 26.64 -9.60
C LEU A 37 -18.53 28.04 -10.15
N GLU A 38 -18.87 28.29 -11.42
CA GLU A 38 -18.67 29.60 -12.05
C GLU A 38 -19.45 30.70 -11.30
N GLN A 39 -20.70 30.41 -10.92
CA GLN A 39 -21.51 31.33 -10.13
C GLN A 39 -20.91 31.57 -8.73
N LEU A 40 -20.42 30.54 -8.05
CA LEU A 40 -19.78 30.67 -6.74
C LEU A 40 -18.51 31.53 -6.82
N LEU A 41 -17.68 31.33 -7.84
CA LEU A 41 -16.48 32.14 -8.10
C LEU A 41 -16.83 33.59 -8.43
N SER A 42 -17.96 33.83 -9.11
CA SER A 42 -18.46 35.19 -9.36
C SER A 42 -19.01 35.88 -8.10
N ALA A 43 -19.56 35.09 -7.17
CA ALA A 43 -20.17 35.56 -5.93
C ALA A 43 -19.16 35.74 -4.78
N SER A 44 -17.95 35.16 -4.88
CA SER A 44 -16.91 35.32 -3.87
C SER A 44 -16.26 36.70 -3.95
N THR A 45 -16.56 37.58 -3.00
CA THR A 45 -15.83 38.85 -2.84
C THR A 45 -14.83 38.75 -1.69
N VAL A 46 -13.54 38.80 -1.99
CA VAL A 46 -12.48 38.87 -0.96
C VAL A 46 -12.37 40.31 -0.44
N THR A 47 -12.79 40.55 0.81
CA THR A 47 -12.54 41.82 1.50
C THR A 47 -11.10 41.86 2.02
N VAL A 48 -10.18 42.47 1.28
CA VAL A 48 -8.81 42.73 1.76
C VAL A 48 -8.79 44.04 2.54
N ASN A 49 -8.40 44.02 3.82
CA ASN A 49 -8.22 45.23 4.62
C ASN A 49 -7.15 46.13 3.98
N SER A 50 -7.54 47.30 3.49
CA SER A 50 -6.73 48.23 2.70
C SER A 50 -5.73 49.08 3.50
N ASN A 51 -5.08 48.53 4.54
CA ASN A 51 -4.12 49.25 5.39
C ASN A 51 -2.65 48.82 5.22
N SER A 52 -2.34 48.07 4.16
CA SER A 52 -0.98 47.60 3.85
C SER A 52 -0.56 47.96 2.43
N ARG A 53 -0.52 49.26 2.09
CA ARG A 53 0.26 49.74 0.93
C ARG A 53 1.55 50.39 1.43
N SER A 54 2.57 49.58 1.70
CA SER A 54 3.95 50.05 1.74
C SER A 54 4.58 49.91 0.35
N ASN A 55 5.05 51.05 -0.18
CA ASN A 55 5.86 51.22 -1.39
C ASN A 55 5.18 51.06 -2.77
N ASN A 56 4.64 52.18 -3.28
CA ASN A 56 4.59 52.41 -4.73
C ASN A 56 6.03 52.60 -5.23
N VAL A 57 6.61 51.59 -5.87
CA VAL A 57 7.80 51.78 -6.72
C VAL A 57 7.32 52.41 -8.04
N ALA A 58 8.03 53.46 -8.49
CA ALA A 58 7.67 54.24 -9.66
C ALA A 58 7.51 53.35 -10.92
N PHE A 59 6.29 53.35 -11.48
CA PHE A 59 5.97 52.69 -12.73
C PHE A 59 6.66 53.43 -13.90
N ASP A 60 7.66 52.78 -14.50
CA ASP A 60 8.33 53.27 -15.72
C ASP A 60 7.69 52.63 -16.96
N PRO A 61 7.02 53.40 -17.85
CA PRO A 61 6.32 52.89 -19.04
C PRO A 61 7.22 52.28 -20.12
N PHE A 62 8.55 52.49 -20.06
CA PHE A 62 9.47 52.07 -21.12
C PHE A 62 10.34 50.87 -20.75
N ASN A 63 10.20 50.32 -19.54
CA ASN A 63 10.97 49.15 -19.11
C ASN A 63 10.15 47.85 -19.34
N PRO A 64 10.60 46.91 -20.19
CA PRO A 64 9.87 45.67 -20.45
C PRO A 64 9.71 44.77 -19.22
N TYR A 65 10.57 44.92 -18.21
CA TYR A 65 10.50 44.17 -16.96
C TYR A 65 9.47 44.72 -15.96
N SER A 66 9.19 46.03 -15.97
CA SER A 66 8.15 46.63 -15.10
C SER A 66 6.74 46.29 -15.59
N LEU A 67 6.52 46.21 -16.91
CA LEU A 67 5.25 45.78 -17.48
C LEU A 67 4.96 44.29 -17.20
N ALA A 68 6.00 43.44 -17.27
CA ALA A 68 5.90 42.03 -16.92
C ALA A 68 5.59 41.85 -15.42
N ALA A 69 6.30 42.59 -14.54
CA ALA A 69 6.02 42.60 -13.11
C ALA A 69 4.59 43.09 -12.79
N ALA A 70 4.12 44.16 -13.45
CA ALA A 70 2.75 44.66 -13.26
C ALA A 70 1.68 43.67 -13.73
N ARG A 71 1.92 42.93 -14.83
CA ARG A 71 1.00 41.86 -15.28
C ARG A 71 1.00 40.66 -14.33
N ILE A 72 2.14 40.29 -13.77
CA ILE A 72 2.27 39.23 -12.77
C ILE A 72 1.57 39.64 -11.47
N GLU A 73 1.71 40.89 -11.03
CA GLU A 73 0.96 41.42 -9.89
C GLU A 73 -0.55 41.43 -10.18
N GLN A 74 -0.98 41.82 -11.40
CA GLN A 74 -2.39 41.79 -11.79
C GLN A 74 -2.95 40.36 -11.85
N SER A 75 -2.18 39.39 -12.32
CA SER A 75 -2.60 37.98 -12.33
C SER A 75 -2.68 37.44 -10.91
N GLN A 76 -1.68 37.70 -10.06
CA GLN A 76 -1.70 37.32 -8.64
C GLN A 76 -2.88 37.97 -7.90
N TRP A 77 -3.22 39.23 -8.21
CA TRP A 77 -4.40 39.90 -7.66
C TRP A 77 -5.72 39.24 -8.11
N ARG A 78 -5.84 38.85 -9.38
CA ARG A 78 -7.00 38.10 -9.88
C ARG A 78 -7.11 36.72 -9.24
N ASP A 79 -5.99 36.01 -9.11
CA ASP A 79 -5.94 34.69 -8.46
C ASP A 79 -6.30 34.78 -6.97
N THR A 80 -5.97 35.90 -6.29
CA THR A 80 -6.36 36.14 -4.90
C THR A 80 -7.85 36.46 -4.77
N GLN A 81 -8.49 37.05 -5.79
CA GLN A 81 -9.93 37.34 -5.78
C GLN A 81 -10.82 36.12 -6.01
N GLN A 82 -10.30 35.06 -6.64
CA GLN A 82 -11.05 33.84 -6.99
C GLN A 82 -10.84 32.69 -5.99
N GLN A 83 -10.51 32.99 -4.73
CA GLN A 83 -10.37 31.96 -3.70
C GLN A 83 -11.71 31.72 -2.98
N LEU A 84 -12.18 30.47 -3.06
CA LEU A 84 -13.33 29.98 -2.30
C LEU A 84 -12.89 29.52 -0.90
N PRO A 85 -13.74 29.69 0.13
CA PRO A 85 -13.43 29.19 1.47
C PRO A 85 -13.36 27.65 1.46
N HIS A 86 -12.39 27.09 2.17
CA HIS A 86 -12.25 25.66 2.39
C HIS A 86 -12.57 25.32 3.85
N PRO A 87 -13.46 24.35 4.14
CA PRO A 87 -14.30 23.58 3.22
C PRO A 87 -15.57 24.34 2.76
N LEU A 88 -16.09 23.98 1.58
CA LEU A 88 -17.34 24.50 1.03
C LEU A 88 -18.54 23.70 1.55
N THR A 89 -19.40 24.38 2.31
CA THR A 89 -20.60 23.79 2.92
C THR A 89 -21.88 24.43 2.38
N PHE A 90 -22.90 23.60 2.18
CA PHE A 90 -24.18 24.00 1.61
C PHE A 90 -25.33 23.67 2.57
N ARG A 91 -26.32 24.53 2.60
CA ARG A 91 -27.60 24.31 3.28
C ARG A 91 -28.64 23.91 2.23
N LEU A 92 -29.12 22.68 2.32
CA LEU A 92 -30.15 22.12 1.48
C LEU A 92 -31.51 22.34 2.15
N VAL A 93 -32.47 22.85 1.39
CA VAL A 93 -33.85 23.07 1.85
C VAL A 93 -34.79 22.39 0.88
N ASN A 94 -35.55 21.41 1.36
CA ASN A 94 -36.66 20.87 0.60
C ASN A 94 -37.89 21.78 0.77
N SER A 95 -38.35 22.37 -0.33
CA SER A 95 -39.45 23.33 -0.31
C SER A 95 -40.82 22.69 -0.06
N LYS A 96 -40.95 21.35 -0.23
CA LYS A 96 -42.22 20.62 -0.04
C LYS A 96 -42.52 20.33 1.44
N ASN A 97 -41.52 19.91 2.21
CA ASN A 97 -41.68 19.53 3.62
C ASN A 97 -41.00 20.49 4.61
N GLY A 98 -40.19 21.44 4.14
CA GLY A 98 -39.46 22.38 4.99
C GLY A 98 -38.25 21.78 5.70
N ASN A 99 -37.86 20.54 5.40
CA ASN A 99 -36.67 19.91 5.99
C ASN A 99 -35.40 20.64 5.53
N VAL A 100 -34.47 20.81 6.47
CA VAL A 100 -33.21 21.51 6.27
C VAL A 100 -32.08 20.59 6.70
N VAL A 101 -31.15 20.35 5.79
CA VAL A 101 -29.97 19.52 6.04
C VAL A 101 -28.74 20.23 5.49
N TYR A 102 -27.59 20.03 6.13
CA TYR A 102 -26.32 20.56 5.66
C TYR A 102 -25.50 19.47 4.97
N ALA A 103 -24.77 19.86 3.92
CA ALA A 103 -24.02 18.94 3.07
C ALA A 103 -22.72 19.57 2.57
N GLY A 104 -21.75 18.71 2.22
CA GLY A 104 -20.49 19.09 1.60
C GLY A 104 -20.47 18.78 0.12
N ILE A 105 -19.75 19.58 -0.67
CA ILE A 105 -19.49 19.27 -2.07
C ILE A 105 -18.38 18.22 -2.21
N ARG A 106 -18.59 17.23 -3.09
CA ARG A 106 -17.52 16.31 -3.51
C ARG A 106 -16.83 16.82 -4.76
N GLU A 107 -17.59 17.10 -5.81
CA GLU A 107 -17.10 17.62 -7.09
C GLU A 107 -18.22 18.32 -7.88
N PHE A 108 -17.83 19.04 -8.94
CA PHE A 108 -18.75 19.77 -9.83
C PHE A 108 -18.91 19.04 -11.17
N SER A 109 -19.61 17.90 -11.17
CA SER A 109 -19.75 16.99 -12.32
C SER A 109 -21.19 16.64 -12.69
N ALA A 110 -22.19 17.22 -12.01
CA ALA A 110 -23.60 16.93 -12.30
C ALA A 110 -24.09 17.59 -13.59
N ASP A 111 -25.16 17.03 -14.17
CA ASP A 111 -25.84 17.61 -15.34
C ASP A 111 -26.44 18.99 -15.02
N GLU A 112 -26.55 19.85 -16.03
CA GLU A 112 -27.03 21.21 -15.86
C GLU A 112 -28.47 21.25 -15.32
N GLY A 113 -28.67 21.93 -14.19
CA GLY A 113 -29.98 22.05 -13.54
C GLY A 113 -30.36 20.89 -12.63
N GLU A 114 -29.48 19.90 -12.47
CA GLU A 114 -29.67 18.74 -11.59
C GLU A 114 -28.66 18.71 -10.42
N VAL A 115 -29.04 18.05 -9.33
CA VAL A 115 -28.19 17.80 -8.17
C VAL A 115 -28.26 16.34 -7.77
N VAL A 116 -27.10 15.71 -7.58
CA VAL A 116 -27.01 14.34 -7.10
C VAL A 116 -26.82 14.36 -5.59
N LEU A 117 -27.73 13.68 -4.87
CA LEU A 117 -27.73 13.55 -3.42
C LEU A 117 -27.34 12.13 -3.01
N SER A 118 -26.72 11.97 -1.85
CA SER A 118 -26.48 10.66 -1.24
C SER A 118 -27.77 10.04 -0.70
N ALA A 119 -27.76 8.72 -0.47
CA ALA A 119 -28.89 8.00 0.12
C ALA A 119 -29.28 8.57 1.50
N PHE A 120 -28.27 8.93 2.30
CA PHE A 120 -28.45 9.58 3.60
C PHE A 120 -29.17 10.93 3.48
N LEU A 121 -28.76 11.79 2.53
CA LEU A 121 -29.40 13.09 2.35
C LEU A 121 -30.83 12.99 1.80
N LEU A 122 -31.12 11.98 0.97
CA LEU A 122 -32.48 11.72 0.48
C LEU A 122 -33.43 11.34 1.61
N GLU A 123 -32.98 10.47 2.53
CA GLU A 123 -33.74 10.08 3.72
C GLU A 123 -33.98 11.27 4.65
N ALA A 124 -32.92 12.02 4.98
CA ALA A 124 -32.99 13.21 5.83
C ALA A 124 -33.90 14.32 5.26
N LEU A 125 -33.86 14.54 3.94
CA LEU A 125 -34.73 15.50 3.24
C LEU A 125 -36.14 14.96 2.97
N GLY A 126 -36.43 13.70 3.30
CA GLY A 126 -37.72 13.06 3.07
C GLY A 126 -38.13 12.99 1.59
N ILE A 127 -37.16 12.76 0.69
CA ILE A 127 -37.37 12.70 -0.76
C ILE A 127 -37.29 11.25 -1.22
N THR A 128 -38.38 10.71 -1.76
CA THR A 128 -38.38 9.46 -2.51
C THR A 128 -37.72 9.68 -3.87
N ALA A 129 -36.61 8.99 -4.14
CA ALA A 129 -35.88 9.15 -5.40
C ALA A 129 -36.76 8.73 -6.60
N PRO A 130 -36.82 9.52 -7.69
CA PRO A 130 -37.59 9.13 -8.87
C PRO A 130 -36.94 7.91 -9.54
N VAL A 131 -37.72 6.83 -9.70
CA VAL A 131 -37.30 5.61 -10.39
C VAL A 131 -37.36 5.87 -11.90
N ARG A 132 -36.24 5.71 -12.62
CA ARG A 132 -36.25 5.70 -14.09
C ARG A 132 -37.11 4.53 -14.58
N LYS A 133 -38.25 4.80 -15.23
CA LYS A 133 -38.92 3.79 -16.09
C LYS A 133 -37.95 3.45 -17.23
N PRO A 134 -37.64 2.17 -17.50
CA PRO A 134 -36.70 1.80 -18.56
C PRO A 134 -37.29 2.17 -19.93
N THR A 135 -36.67 3.16 -20.60
CA THR A 135 -36.99 3.50 -21.99
C THR A 135 -36.50 2.37 -22.90
N PRO A 136 -37.31 1.86 -23.85
CA PRO A 136 -36.84 0.87 -24.80
C PRO A 136 -35.67 1.41 -25.63
N PRO A 137 -34.71 0.56 -26.01
CA PRO A 137 -33.50 0.99 -26.70
C PRO A 137 -33.84 1.64 -28.03
N SER A 138 -33.43 2.90 -28.21
CA SER A 138 -33.46 3.57 -29.50
C SER A 138 -32.57 2.82 -30.50
N PRO A 139 -32.99 2.68 -31.77
CA PRO A 139 -32.24 1.92 -32.74
C PRO A 139 -30.93 2.64 -33.08
N LYS A 140 -29.86 1.86 -33.12
CA LYS A 140 -28.51 2.25 -33.53
C LYS A 140 -28.55 3.07 -34.82
N ALA A 141 -28.10 4.32 -34.75
CA ALA A 141 -27.83 5.13 -35.94
C ALA A 141 -26.53 4.65 -36.59
N GLU A 142 -26.68 3.79 -37.61
CA GLU A 142 -25.62 3.51 -38.57
C GLU A 142 -25.36 4.75 -39.44
N SER A 143 -24.09 5.09 -39.58
CA SER A 143 -23.57 6.08 -40.50
C SER A 143 -23.87 5.69 -41.96
N ARG A 144 -24.81 6.40 -42.61
CA ARG A 144 -24.92 6.44 -44.07
C ARG A 144 -25.08 7.88 -44.58
N ARG A 145 -23.92 8.39 -45.02
CA ARG A 145 -23.65 9.16 -46.25
C ARG A 145 -24.89 9.70 -46.99
N GLY A 146 -25.01 11.03 -47.03
CA GLY A 146 -26.13 11.75 -47.64
C GLY A 146 -26.21 11.71 -49.17
N SER A 147 -27.42 11.96 -49.65
CA SER A 147 -27.72 12.72 -50.87
C SER A 147 -29.09 13.40 -50.74
N PRO A 148 -29.26 14.61 -51.29
CA PRO A 148 -30.45 15.42 -51.10
C PRO A 148 -31.48 15.11 -52.19
N ASP A 149 -32.76 15.01 -51.82
CA ASP A 149 -33.90 15.45 -52.64
C ASP A 149 -35.19 14.95 -51.99
N THR A 150 -35.86 15.82 -51.22
CA THR A 150 -37.32 16.05 -51.24
C THR A 150 -37.71 17.06 -50.16
N PRO A 151 -38.70 17.94 -50.40
CA PRO A 151 -39.01 19.06 -49.51
C PRO A 151 -39.71 18.60 -48.23
N ILE A 152 -39.32 19.23 -47.12
CA ILE A 152 -39.96 19.12 -45.81
C ILE A 152 -41.32 19.82 -45.92
N ASP A 153 -42.40 19.06 -45.77
CA ASP A 153 -43.74 19.60 -45.61
C ASP A 153 -44.02 19.83 -44.11
N LEU A 154 -44.36 21.07 -43.77
CA LEU A 154 -44.52 21.60 -42.42
C LEU A 154 -46.00 21.92 -42.19
N THR A 155 -46.86 20.92 -42.17
CA THR A 155 -48.23 21.02 -41.64
C THR A 155 -48.71 19.63 -41.25
N ASP A 156 -48.82 19.36 -39.95
CA ASP A 156 -50.08 18.96 -39.31
C ASP A 156 -49.85 18.46 -37.87
N ASP A 157 -50.48 19.18 -36.94
CA ASP A 157 -50.77 18.79 -35.56
C ASP A 157 -51.85 17.67 -35.52
N PRO A 158 -52.10 17.03 -34.37
CA PRO A 158 -52.24 15.59 -34.26
C PRO A 158 -53.66 15.09 -34.52
N ALA A 159 -53.81 14.13 -35.44
CA ALA A 159 -54.98 13.27 -35.51
C ALA A 159 -54.71 11.99 -34.73
N ILE A 160 -55.38 11.87 -33.60
CA ILE A 160 -55.51 10.66 -32.80
C ILE A 160 -56.34 9.64 -33.59
N GLU A 161 -55.74 8.51 -33.97
CA GLU A 161 -56.48 7.29 -34.30
C GLU A 161 -56.34 6.30 -33.15
N LEU A 162 -57.43 6.18 -32.37
CA LEU A 162 -57.63 5.19 -31.33
C LEU A 162 -58.17 3.90 -31.97
N THR A 163 -57.34 2.86 -32.06
CA THR A 163 -57.82 1.47 -32.07
C THR A 163 -56.84 0.58 -31.31
N GLY A 164 -57.20 0.15 -30.10
CA GLY A 164 -56.43 -0.81 -29.33
C GLY A 164 -56.79 -0.78 -27.86
N ASP A 165 -57.63 -1.74 -27.48
CA ASP A 165 -58.15 -2.04 -26.15
C ASP A 165 -57.05 -2.21 -25.09
N GLU A 166 -56.74 -1.15 -24.34
CA GLU A 166 -56.11 -1.24 -23.02
C GLU A 166 -56.74 -0.21 -22.08
N THR A 167 -57.23 -0.70 -20.94
CA THR A 167 -57.79 0.12 -19.86
C THR A 167 -56.72 1.04 -19.28
N ILE A 168 -56.84 2.34 -19.54
CA ILE A 168 -56.07 3.38 -18.86
C ILE A 168 -56.71 3.61 -17.49
N ASP A 169 -56.04 3.16 -16.42
CA ASP A 169 -56.33 3.63 -15.07
C ASP A 169 -55.91 5.11 -14.97
N LEU A 170 -56.92 5.97 -14.81
CA LEU A 170 -56.81 7.43 -14.73
C LEU A 170 -56.41 7.91 -13.32
N THR A 171 -55.25 7.49 -12.81
CA THR A 171 -54.63 8.09 -11.60
C THR A 171 -53.09 8.14 -11.61
N ASP A 172 -52.45 8.28 -12.78
CA ASP A 172 -51.02 8.64 -12.82
C ASP A 172 -50.88 10.16 -12.59
N GLU A 173 -50.84 10.57 -11.32
CA GLU A 173 -50.25 11.85 -10.95
C GLU A 173 -48.78 11.84 -11.43
N VAL A 174 -48.46 12.69 -12.40
CA VAL A 174 -47.08 12.94 -12.82
C VAL A 174 -46.36 13.52 -11.59
N GLU A 175 -45.68 12.67 -10.82
CA GLU A 175 -44.83 13.12 -9.71
C GLU A 175 -43.73 14.01 -10.29
N GLU A 176 -43.91 15.33 -10.19
CA GLU A 176 -42.86 16.29 -10.54
C GLU A 176 -41.61 15.99 -9.71
N PRO A 177 -40.41 15.89 -10.35
CA PRO A 177 -39.17 15.56 -9.66
C PRO A 177 -38.94 16.54 -8.52
N ALA A 178 -38.58 16.02 -7.35
CA ALA A 178 -38.39 16.83 -6.16
C ALA A 178 -37.37 17.95 -6.43
N GLN A 179 -37.74 19.18 -6.08
CA GLN A 179 -36.88 20.36 -6.21
C GLN A 179 -36.34 20.73 -4.83
N ILE A 180 -35.04 21.02 -4.78
CA ILE A 180 -34.37 21.48 -3.56
C ILE A 180 -33.71 22.84 -3.81
N THR A 181 -33.68 23.68 -2.79
CA THR A 181 -32.93 24.94 -2.81
C THR A 181 -31.61 24.74 -2.09
N VAL A 182 -30.51 25.08 -2.77
CA VAL A 182 -29.14 24.94 -2.27
C VAL A 182 -28.60 26.33 -1.96
N HIS A 183 -28.20 26.58 -0.72
CA HIS A 183 -27.57 27.82 -0.30
C HIS A 183 -26.12 27.59 0.12
N ALA A 184 -25.18 28.39 -0.37
CA ALA A 184 -23.82 28.41 0.17
C ALA A 184 -23.84 29.06 1.56
N LYS A 185 -23.44 28.32 2.60
CA LYS A 185 -23.40 28.82 3.98
C LYS A 185 -22.22 28.22 4.71
N GLN A 186 -21.30 29.07 5.16
CA GLN A 186 -20.17 28.62 5.98
C GLN A 186 -20.63 28.27 7.39
N LEU A 187 -20.30 27.06 7.84
CA LEU A 187 -20.58 26.60 9.21
C LEU A 187 -19.39 26.83 10.15
N PRO A 188 -19.63 27.07 11.44
CA PRO A 188 -18.57 27.10 12.44
C PRO A 188 -17.97 25.70 12.62
N LYS A 189 -16.69 25.67 13.01
CA LYS A 189 -15.98 24.44 13.37
C LYS A 189 -16.54 23.88 14.68
N GLY A 190 -16.88 22.58 14.69
CA GLY A 190 -17.38 21.89 15.87
C GLY A 190 -16.26 21.58 16.87
N THR A 191 -16.54 21.74 18.17
CA THR A 191 -15.64 21.33 19.26
C THR A 191 -16.20 20.15 20.06
N TYR A 192 -17.52 20.01 20.13
CA TYR A 192 -18.19 18.92 20.85
C TYR A 192 -19.42 18.44 20.10
N VAL A 193 -19.67 17.13 20.11
CA VAL A 193 -20.90 16.49 19.64
C VAL A 193 -21.37 15.44 20.64
N ARG A 194 -22.68 15.42 20.88
CA ARG A 194 -23.36 14.40 21.69
C ARG A 194 -24.16 13.46 20.79
N LEU A 195 -23.82 12.18 20.85
CA LEU A 195 -24.48 11.11 20.11
C LEU A 195 -25.27 10.21 21.07
N ARG A 196 -26.47 9.76 20.67
CA ARG A 196 -27.26 8.78 21.40
C ARG A 196 -27.50 7.53 20.57
N PRO A 197 -27.07 6.33 21.02
CA PRO A 197 -27.33 5.10 20.28
C PRO A 197 -28.82 4.75 20.34
N LEU A 198 -29.39 4.35 19.21
CA LEU A 198 -30.77 3.86 19.13
C LEU A 198 -30.89 2.39 19.56
N GLU A 199 -29.81 1.62 19.48
CA GLU A 199 -29.77 0.17 19.73
C GLU A 199 -28.95 -0.17 20.99
N ALA A 200 -29.35 -1.23 21.70
CA ALA A 200 -28.69 -1.70 22.92
C ALA A 200 -27.48 -2.59 22.62
N GLY A 201 -26.60 -2.80 23.60
CA GLY A 201 -25.39 -3.64 23.43
C GLY A 201 -24.14 -2.86 23.05
N TYR A 202 -24.13 -1.57 23.40
CA TYR A 202 -23.10 -0.67 22.99
C TYR A 202 -21.85 -0.79 23.95
N ASN A 203 -20.67 -1.26 23.48
CA ASN A 203 -19.32 -1.07 24.09
C ASN A 203 -18.62 0.30 23.81
N PRO A 204 -18.46 1.21 24.79
CA PRO A 204 -17.92 2.57 24.60
C PRO A 204 -16.44 2.66 24.16
N GLU A 205 -15.64 1.62 24.33
CA GLU A 205 -14.19 1.67 24.01
C GLU A 205 -13.89 1.44 22.51
N ASP A 206 -14.73 0.69 21.79
CA ASP A 206 -14.42 0.27 20.41
C ASP A 206 -14.80 1.29 19.33
N TRP A 207 -15.80 2.16 19.56
CA TRP A 207 -16.33 2.98 18.45
C TRP A 207 -15.75 4.35 18.30
N LYS A 208 -14.93 4.83 19.25
CA LYS A 208 -14.33 6.16 19.11
C LYS A 208 -13.55 6.24 17.79
N SER A 209 -12.71 5.24 17.53
CA SER A 209 -11.93 5.11 16.30
C SER A 209 -12.79 4.90 15.06
N LEU A 210 -13.87 4.12 15.20
CA LEU A 210 -14.78 3.79 14.10
C LEU A 210 -15.63 5.01 13.67
N LEU A 211 -16.17 5.74 14.64
CA LEU A 211 -16.89 7.00 14.43
C LEU A 211 -15.96 8.06 13.87
N GLU A 212 -14.74 8.21 14.41
CA GLU A 212 -13.77 9.20 13.90
C GLU A 212 -13.41 8.94 12.44
N LYS A 213 -13.11 7.68 12.10
CA LYS A 213 -12.84 7.28 10.71
C LYS A 213 -14.04 7.56 9.81
N HIS A 214 -15.23 7.11 10.22
CA HIS A 214 -16.45 7.28 9.44
C HIS A 214 -16.81 8.74 9.20
N MET A 215 -16.67 9.59 10.23
CA MET A 215 -16.93 11.03 10.12
C MET A 215 -15.91 11.71 9.20
N ARG A 216 -14.63 11.33 9.28
CA ARG A 216 -13.56 11.90 8.44
C ARG A 216 -13.71 11.56 6.96
N GLU A 217 -14.07 10.32 6.64
CA GLU A 217 -14.18 9.83 5.26
C GLU A 217 -15.49 10.27 4.60
N ASN A 218 -16.60 10.18 5.32
CA ASN A 218 -17.94 10.29 4.72
C ASN A 218 -18.64 11.64 4.98
N PHE A 219 -18.29 12.36 6.06
CA PHE A 219 -19.02 13.56 6.49
C PHE A 219 -18.17 14.83 6.45
N THR A 220 -18.74 15.94 5.98
CA THR A 220 -18.17 17.29 6.14
C THR A 220 -18.88 18.09 7.22
N THR A 221 -20.18 17.84 7.36
CA THR A 221 -21.10 18.57 8.22
C THR A 221 -21.98 17.60 8.98
N LEU A 222 -22.38 18.00 10.18
CA LEU A 222 -23.37 17.28 10.99
C LEU A 222 -24.53 18.21 11.26
N THR A 223 -25.75 17.71 11.05
CA THR A 223 -27.00 18.45 11.33
C THR A 223 -27.61 17.94 12.63
N ASN A 224 -28.15 18.84 13.45
CA ASN A 224 -28.75 18.48 14.73
C ASN A 224 -30.08 17.74 14.51
N GLY A 225 -30.34 16.66 15.26
CA GLY A 225 -31.54 15.85 15.19
C GLY A 225 -31.51 14.75 14.12
N GLU A 226 -30.43 14.64 13.36
CA GLU A 226 -30.28 13.66 12.29
C GLU A 226 -29.77 12.30 12.80
N ILE A 227 -30.09 11.22 12.09
CA ILE A 227 -29.69 9.85 12.46
C ILE A 227 -28.45 9.45 11.66
N LEU A 228 -27.30 9.42 12.32
CA LEU A 228 -26.05 8.92 11.76
C LEU A 228 -26.05 7.38 11.76
N THR A 229 -26.06 6.78 10.57
CA THR A 229 -25.89 5.32 10.40
C THR A 229 -24.44 5.01 10.10
N VAL A 230 -23.86 4.07 10.87
CA VAL A 230 -22.45 3.73 10.84
C VAL A 230 -22.30 2.22 10.71
N ARG A 231 -21.53 1.76 9.72
CA ARG A 231 -21.25 0.34 9.53
C ARG A 231 -20.06 -0.11 10.37
N GLY A 232 -20.28 -1.14 11.18
CA GLY A 232 -19.28 -1.81 11.99
C GLY A 232 -18.32 -2.66 11.16
N SER A 233 -17.22 -3.11 11.78
CA SER A 233 -16.23 -4.01 11.18
C SER A 233 -16.77 -5.41 10.86
N LYS A 234 -17.89 -5.81 11.47
CA LYS A 234 -18.53 -7.13 11.32
C LYS A 234 -19.85 -7.11 10.54
N SER A 235 -20.05 -6.12 9.65
CA SER A 235 -21.31 -5.93 8.91
C SER A 235 -22.54 -5.61 9.78
N GLU A 236 -22.33 -5.20 11.03
CA GLU A 236 -23.38 -4.66 11.91
C GLU A 236 -23.64 -3.18 11.57
N GLU A 237 -24.90 -2.74 11.50
CA GLU A 237 -25.25 -1.33 11.26
C GLU A 237 -25.68 -0.67 12.56
N PHE A 238 -24.95 0.35 13.01
CA PHE A 238 -25.27 1.11 14.21
C PHE A 238 -25.92 2.44 13.86
N ARG A 239 -26.99 2.80 14.55
CA ARG A 239 -27.70 4.07 14.34
C ARG A 239 -27.59 4.97 15.57
N PHE A 240 -27.08 6.19 15.35
CA PHE A 240 -26.87 7.20 16.38
C PHE A 240 -27.68 8.46 16.08
N LEU A 241 -28.44 8.94 17.05
CA LEU A 241 -29.09 10.24 16.98
C LEU A 241 -28.11 11.34 17.40
N ILE A 242 -27.99 12.39 16.60
CA ILE A 242 -27.19 13.56 16.93
C ILE A 242 -28.05 14.53 17.77
N ASP A 243 -27.67 14.75 19.04
CA ASP A 243 -28.49 15.51 20.00
C ASP A 243 -28.05 16.97 20.16
N LYS A 244 -26.74 17.21 20.36
CA LYS A 244 -26.21 18.55 20.69
C LYS A 244 -24.81 18.78 20.13
N PHE A 245 -24.50 20.06 19.92
CA PHE A 245 -23.19 20.55 19.50
C PHE A 245 -22.68 21.70 20.38
N ALA A 246 -21.36 21.90 20.37
CA ALA A 246 -20.73 23.18 20.71
C ALA A 246 -19.82 23.62 19.55
N PRO A 247 -19.86 24.89 19.09
CA PRO A 247 -20.78 25.97 19.48
C PRO A 247 -22.26 25.67 19.14
N GLU A 248 -23.19 26.27 19.88
CA GLU A 248 -24.63 26.05 19.66
C GLU A 248 -25.05 26.55 18.25
N GLY A 249 -25.66 25.67 17.47
CA GLY A 249 -26.16 25.96 16.13
C GLY A 249 -26.85 24.75 15.51
N ASP A 250 -27.48 24.97 14.35
CA ASP A 250 -28.22 23.91 13.62
C ASP A 250 -27.29 22.83 13.04
N ALA A 251 -26.04 23.20 12.74
CA ALA A 251 -25.04 22.31 12.19
C ALA A 251 -23.61 22.79 12.45
N VAL A 252 -22.66 21.86 12.43
CA VAL A 252 -21.23 22.12 12.61
C VAL A 252 -20.39 21.48 11.50
N CYS A 253 -19.24 22.08 11.20
CA CYS A 253 -18.23 21.53 10.29
C CYS A 253 -17.22 20.66 11.05
N VAL A 254 -16.94 19.45 10.54
CA VAL A 254 -16.06 18.44 11.17
C VAL A 254 -14.69 18.30 10.48
N VAL A 255 -14.48 19.03 9.39
CA VAL A 255 -13.20 19.01 8.63
C VAL A 255 -12.12 19.81 9.37
N ASP A 256 -10.96 19.20 9.58
CA ASP A 256 -9.80 19.77 10.28
C ASP A 256 -10.15 20.33 11.67
N THR A 257 -10.88 19.54 12.46
CA THR A 257 -11.30 19.87 13.83
C THR A 257 -11.10 18.70 14.79
N ASP A 258 -10.62 19.00 16.00
CA ASP A 258 -10.58 18.06 17.12
C ASP A 258 -11.96 18.05 17.80
N LEU A 259 -12.86 17.19 17.32
CA LEU A 259 -14.23 17.08 17.83
C LEU A 259 -14.29 16.09 19.01
N GLU A 260 -14.73 16.55 20.18
CA GLU A 260 -15.02 15.67 21.32
C GLU A 260 -16.38 14.99 21.12
N VAL A 261 -16.38 13.65 21.06
CA VAL A 261 -17.59 12.82 20.89
C VAL A 261 -17.96 12.20 22.23
N ASP A 262 -19.18 12.49 22.69
CA ASP A 262 -19.75 11.96 23.93
C ASP A 262 -21.01 11.13 23.63
N ILE A 263 -21.13 9.97 24.29
CA ILE A 263 -22.18 8.98 24.02
C ILE A 263 -23.06 8.83 25.26
N GLU A 264 -24.29 9.33 25.18
CA GLU A 264 -25.28 9.19 26.25
C GLU A 264 -26.35 8.16 25.87
N ALA A 265 -26.71 7.27 26.81
CA ALA A 265 -27.79 6.31 26.61
C ALA A 265 -29.12 7.02 26.33
N LEU A 266 -29.92 6.48 25.41
CA LEU A 266 -31.26 7.01 25.15
C LEU A 266 -32.25 6.66 26.30
N ASN A 267 -32.14 5.46 26.89
CA ASN A 267 -33.04 4.98 27.96
C ASN A 267 -32.31 4.22 29.08
N GLU A 268 -32.85 4.28 30.32
CA GLU A 268 -32.30 3.58 31.51
C GLU A 268 -32.37 2.04 31.40
N GLU A 269 -33.35 1.51 30.66
CA GLU A 269 -33.52 0.07 30.42
C GLU A 269 -32.46 -0.48 29.44
N GLN A 270 -32.14 0.28 28.38
CA GLN A 270 -31.08 -0.07 27.44
C GLN A 270 -29.70 -0.07 28.11
N ALA A 271 -29.45 0.86 29.04
CA ALA A 271 -28.22 0.89 29.83
C ALA A 271 -28.09 -0.35 30.74
N ARG A 272 -29.19 -0.83 31.34
CA ARG A 272 -29.21 -2.05 32.17
C ARG A 272 -28.98 -3.32 31.36
N GLU A 273 -29.57 -3.43 30.17
CA GLU A 273 -29.36 -4.58 29.27
C GLU A 273 -27.93 -4.61 28.72
N THR A 274 -27.40 -3.45 28.36
CA THR A 274 -26.00 -3.29 27.94
C THR A 274 -25.04 -3.67 29.07
N LEU A 275 -25.30 -3.25 30.31
CA LEU A 275 -24.51 -3.68 31.48
C LEU A 275 -24.60 -5.19 31.74
N LYS A 276 -25.77 -5.82 31.56
CA LYS A 276 -25.91 -7.28 31.66
C LYS A 276 -25.09 -8.00 30.58
N GLN A 277 -25.14 -7.54 29.34
CA GLN A 277 -24.34 -8.11 28.25
C GLN A 277 -22.83 -7.91 28.45
N ILE A 278 -22.41 -6.75 28.99
CA ILE A 278 -21.02 -6.49 29.34
C ILE A 278 -20.58 -7.43 30.48
N MET A 279 -21.42 -7.64 31.50
CA MET A 279 -21.11 -8.56 32.60
C MET A 279 -21.06 -10.03 32.15
N SER A 280 -21.95 -10.47 31.24
CA SER A 280 -21.90 -11.83 30.70
C SER A 280 -20.69 -12.05 29.78
N LYS A 281 -20.35 -11.06 28.94
CA LYS A 281 -19.12 -11.08 28.13
C LYS A 281 -17.86 -11.07 28.98
N ALA A 282 -17.85 -10.34 30.10
CA ALA A 282 -16.73 -10.32 31.04
C ALA A 282 -16.52 -11.67 31.75
N GLN A 283 -17.59 -12.42 32.04
CA GLN A 283 -17.49 -13.77 32.64
C GLN A 283 -16.91 -14.81 31.67
N ASN A 284 -17.16 -14.65 30.37
CA ASN A 284 -16.67 -15.54 29.30
C ASN A 284 -15.36 -15.04 28.65
N ALA A 285 -14.75 -13.99 29.19
CA ALA A 285 -13.57 -13.37 28.59
C ALA A 285 -12.37 -14.35 28.52
N PRO A 286 -11.48 -14.21 27.52
CA PRO A 286 -10.34 -15.08 27.36
C PRO A 286 -9.44 -15.12 28.61
N GLY A 287 -9.13 -16.31 29.12
CA GLY A 287 -8.32 -16.52 30.32
C GLY A 287 -9.12 -16.72 31.63
N THR A 288 -10.46 -16.66 31.58
CA THR A 288 -11.32 -17.03 32.73
C THR A 288 -11.57 -18.54 32.78
N ALA A 289 -12.09 -19.06 33.90
CA ALA A 289 -12.30 -20.51 34.09
C ALA A 289 -13.39 -21.10 33.16
N GLN A 290 -14.31 -20.26 32.66
CA GLN A 290 -15.38 -20.63 31.73
C GLN A 290 -15.13 -20.16 30.28
N GLY A 291 -14.14 -19.28 30.05
CA GLY A 291 -13.81 -18.75 28.73
C GLY A 291 -12.69 -19.50 28.01
N SER A 292 -12.45 -19.07 26.76
CA SER A 292 -11.38 -19.59 25.91
C SER A 292 -9.99 -19.19 26.41
N SER A 293 -8.95 -19.89 25.98
CA SER A 293 -7.57 -19.50 26.26
C SER A 293 -7.19 -18.24 25.47
N ILE A 294 -6.29 -17.42 26.02
CA ILE A 294 -5.83 -16.18 25.39
C ILE A 294 -5.02 -16.47 24.10
N GLY A 295 -4.43 -17.67 24.01
CA GLY A 295 -3.49 -18.03 22.95
C GLY A 295 -2.04 -17.72 23.33
N GLY A 296 -1.15 -17.65 22.34
CA GLY A 296 0.26 -17.29 22.57
C GLY A 296 1.25 -17.74 21.49
N GLU A 297 2.53 -17.67 21.81
CA GLU A 297 3.60 -18.13 20.92
C GLU A 297 3.83 -19.64 21.03
N LEU A 298 3.98 -20.31 19.89
CA LEU A 298 4.30 -21.74 19.81
C LEU A 298 5.80 -21.94 19.60
N ASP A 299 6.33 -22.94 20.29
CA ASP A 299 7.71 -23.40 20.15
C ASP A 299 7.75 -24.80 19.49
N LEU A 300 8.77 -25.07 18.68
CA LEU A 300 9.00 -26.38 18.02
C LEU A 300 9.24 -27.56 18.99
N TRP A 301 9.42 -27.27 20.29
CA TRP A 301 9.85 -28.26 21.29
C TRP A 301 8.84 -28.45 22.42
N LYS A 302 7.84 -27.57 22.53
CA LYS A 302 6.89 -27.56 23.64
C LYS A 302 5.50 -27.91 23.15
N THR A 303 4.80 -28.70 23.96
CA THR A 303 3.36 -28.91 23.78
C THR A 303 2.63 -27.90 24.65
N LEU A 304 1.71 -27.14 24.07
CA LEU A 304 0.86 -26.22 24.82
C LEU A 304 -0.51 -26.85 25.02
N GLN A 305 -1.07 -26.67 26.20
CA GLN A 305 -2.45 -27.03 26.50
C GLN A 305 -3.32 -25.78 26.44
N GLY A 306 -4.48 -25.90 25.80
CA GLY A 306 -5.43 -24.82 25.62
C GLY A 306 -6.86 -25.29 25.87
N ARG A 307 -7.76 -24.32 25.91
CA ARG A 307 -9.20 -24.51 26.03
C ARG A 307 -9.91 -23.57 25.07
N VAL A 308 -10.96 -24.05 24.43
CA VAL A 308 -11.77 -23.26 23.50
C VAL A 308 -13.25 -23.45 23.82
N ALA A 309 -13.97 -22.34 23.92
CA ALA A 309 -15.42 -22.32 24.07
C ALA A 309 -16.10 -22.39 22.69
N GLU A 310 -17.36 -22.83 22.66
CA GLU A 310 -18.15 -22.89 21.42
C GLU A 310 -18.28 -21.49 20.79
N GLY A 311 -17.98 -21.39 19.49
CA GLY A 311 -18.03 -20.13 18.73
C GLY A 311 -16.80 -19.22 18.90
N ASP A 312 -15.86 -19.56 19.79
CA ASP A 312 -14.65 -18.77 20.03
C ASP A 312 -13.43 -19.30 19.28
N TYR A 313 -12.44 -18.42 19.10
CA TYR A 313 -11.14 -18.72 18.51
C TYR A 313 -10.03 -18.53 19.55
N VAL A 314 -9.04 -19.42 19.51
CA VAL A 314 -7.76 -19.26 20.22
C VAL A 314 -6.65 -19.12 19.19
N ASP A 315 -5.97 -17.97 19.20
CA ASP A 315 -4.95 -17.61 18.22
C ASP A 315 -3.54 -17.90 18.75
N TYR A 316 -2.74 -18.62 17.98
CA TYR A 316 -1.34 -18.90 18.22
C TYR A 316 -0.46 -18.36 17.10
N THR A 317 0.78 -18.01 17.43
CA THR A 317 1.78 -17.57 16.44
C THR A 317 3.05 -18.39 16.58
N LEU A 318 3.54 -18.93 15.47
CA LEU A 318 4.88 -19.52 15.38
C LEU A 318 5.80 -18.48 14.72
N PRO A 319 6.62 -17.75 15.50
CA PRO A 319 7.34 -16.57 15.02
C PRO A 319 8.53 -16.91 14.11
N SER A 320 9.10 -18.11 14.21
CA SER A 320 10.19 -18.53 13.35
C SER A 320 10.31 -20.05 13.30
N TRP A 321 10.78 -20.56 12.16
CA TRP A 321 11.13 -21.96 11.97
C TRP A 321 12.27 -22.09 10.96
N ASP A 322 12.87 -23.27 10.90
CA ASP A 322 13.86 -23.57 9.87
C ASP A 322 13.18 -23.80 8.52
N ARG A 323 13.30 -22.83 7.60
CA ARG A 323 12.72 -22.89 6.25
C ARG A 323 13.28 -24.03 5.40
N SER A 324 14.37 -24.66 5.82
CA SER A 324 14.92 -25.83 5.13
C SER A 324 14.17 -27.14 5.44
N ASN A 325 13.31 -27.14 6.47
CA ASN A 325 12.55 -28.29 6.94
C ASN A 325 11.04 -28.09 6.73
N GLY A 326 10.30 -29.20 6.65
CA GLY A 326 8.83 -29.16 6.69
C GLY A 326 8.33 -28.97 8.12
N LEU A 327 7.04 -28.68 8.29
CA LEU A 327 6.41 -28.58 9.60
C LEU A 327 5.24 -29.53 9.72
N ASP A 328 5.01 -30.01 10.92
CA ASP A 328 3.90 -30.88 11.25
C ASP A 328 3.21 -30.36 12.50
N ILE A 329 1.97 -29.91 12.35
CA ILE A 329 1.19 -29.28 13.40
C ILE A 329 0.10 -30.26 13.80
N GLU A 330 0.14 -30.69 15.06
CA GLU A 330 -0.73 -31.72 15.63
C GLU A 330 -1.55 -31.12 16.77
N LEU A 331 -2.87 -31.32 16.72
CA LEU A 331 -3.81 -30.95 17.77
C LEU A 331 -4.51 -32.21 18.29
N SER A 332 -4.43 -32.47 19.59
CA SER A 332 -5.04 -33.63 20.23
C SER A 332 -6.06 -33.20 21.27
N LEU A 333 -7.28 -33.74 21.19
CA LEU A 333 -8.37 -33.46 22.12
C LEU A 333 -8.27 -34.34 23.38
N GLU A 334 -8.43 -33.73 24.56
CA GLU A 334 -8.36 -34.44 25.85
C GLU A 334 -9.73 -34.96 26.33
N ASP A 335 -10.84 -34.41 25.79
CA ASP A 335 -12.20 -34.79 26.18
C ASP A 335 -12.74 -35.95 25.32
N ASP A 336 -13.53 -36.84 25.91
CA ASP A 336 -14.09 -38.04 25.25
C ASP A 336 -15.25 -37.77 24.28
N GLY A 337 -15.67 -36.51 24.11
CA GLY A 337 -16.74 -36.12 23.19
C GLY A 337 -16.29 -36.06 21.73
N ASP A 338 -17.25 -36.13 20.80
CA ASP A 338 -17.00 -35.97 19.37
C ASP A 338 -16.33 -34.62 19.06
N GLY A 339 -15.36 -34.63 18.13
CA GLY A 339 -14.42 -33.54 17.88
C GLY A 339 -15.01 -32.34 17.14
N ASP A 340 -15.62 -31.41 17.87
CA ASP A 340 -16.15 -30.14 17.35
C ASP A 340 -15.07 -29.05 17.15
N VAL A 341 -13.83 -29.37 17.46
CA VAL A 341 -12.70 -28.44 17.37
C VAL A 341 -12.08 -28.50 15.97
N GLU A 342 -11.77 -27.36 15.38
CA GLU A 342 -11.16 -27.20 14.06
C GLU A 342 -9.84 -26.44 14.21
N ILE A 343 -8.89 -26.68 13.30
CA ILE A 343 -7.60 -25.97 13.27
C ILE A 343 -7.41 -25.33 11.90
N PHE A 344 -7.05 -24.05 11.92
CA PHE A 344 -6.81 -23.21 10.74
C PHE A 344 -5.42 -22.62 10.79
N ILE A 345 -4.76 -22.53 9.63
CA ILE A 345 -3.39 -22.06 9.51
C ILE A 345 -3.29 -21.08 8.34
N SER A 346 -2.60 -19.97 8.56
CA SER A 346 -2.24 -19.01 7.52
C SER A 346 -0.83 -18.46 7.72
N PRO A 347 -0.06 -18.26 6.64
CA PRO A 347 1.22 -17.57 6.70
C PRO A 347 1.01 -16.09 7.03
N GLN A 348 1.84 -15.54 7.92
CA GLN A 348 1.94 -14.09 8.09
C GLN A 348 3.00 -13.56 7.12
N SER A 349 2.59 -12.79 6.12
CA SER A 349 3.48 -12.20 5.12
C SER A 349 3.06 -10.78 4.75
N ALA A 350 3.82 -10.10 3.90
CA ALA A 350 3.42 -8.80 3.36
C ALA A 350 2.05 -8.84 2.68
N HIS A 351 1.68 -9.96 2.04
CA HIS A 351 0.41 -10.10 1.35
C HIS A 351 -0.65 -10.91 2.13
N GLN A 352 -0.40 -11.27 3.38
CA GLN A 352 -1.38 -11.96 4.23
C GLN A 352 -1.15 -11.56 5.69
N ARG A 353 -1.97 -10.64 6.21
CA ARG A 353 -1.89 -10.15 7.61
C ARG A 353 -3.05 -10.61 8.49
N ALA A 354 -4.17 -11.01 7.90
CA ALA A 354 -5.34 -11.45 8.64
C ALA A 354 -5.09 -12.77 9.39
N LYS A 355 -5.68 -12.88 10.58
CA LYS A 355 -5.64 -14.11 11.37
C LYS A 355 -6.53 -15.19 10.76
N PRO A 356 -6.16 -16.47 10.84
CA PRO A 356 -6.96 -17.56 10.28
C PRO A 356 -8.37 -17.62 10.90
N ARG A 357 -9.39 -17.68 10.06
CA ARG A 357 -10.81 -17.88 10.45
C ARG A 357 -11.43 -18.97 9.57
N GLU A 358 -12.62 -19.44 9.94
CA GLU A 358 -13.30 -20.49 9.18
C GLU A 358 -13.52 -20.11 7.70
N ASP A 359 -13.75 -18.83 7.43
CA ASP A 359 -13.96 -18.26 6.10
C ASP A 359 -12.70 -17.60 5.53
N GLU A 360 -11.58 -17.56 6.25
CA GLU A 360 -10.33 -16.92 5.82
C GLU A 360 -9.12 -17.69 6.35
N HIS A 361 -8.74 -18.76 5.66
CA HIS A 361 -7.57 -19.55 6.00
C HIS A 361 -6.93 -20.17 4.76
N VAL A 362 -5.65 -20.53 4.87
CA VAL A 362 -4.91 -21.20 3.79
C VAL A 362 -4.99 -22.72 3.93
N LEU A 363 -4.74 -23.24 5.14
CA LEU A 363 -4.86 -24.66 5.46
C LEU A 363 -5.84 -24.84 6.62
N GLY A 364 -6.72 -25.84 6.52
CA GLY A 364 -7.71 -26.14 7.55
C GLY A 364 -8.02 -27.62 7.64
N ASP A 365 -8.26 -28.12 8.85
CA ASP A 365 -8.67 -29.51 9.11
C ASP A 365 -10.06 -29.56 9.76
N PHE A 366 -11.05 -29.92 8.95
CA PHE A 366 -12.47 -30.02 9.30
C PHE A 366 -12.90 -31.44 9.73
N SER A 367 -11.98 -32.40 9.82
CA SER A 367 -12.29 -33.77 10.24
C SER A 367 -12.95 -33.82 11.63
N ASN A 368 -13.55 -34.95 12.00
CA ASN A 368 -14.05 -35.16 13.36
C ASN A 368 -13.09 -36.02 14.19
N ASP A 369 -11.85 -36.16 13.73
CA ASP A 369 -10.84 -36.99 14.38
C ASP A 369 -10.39 -36.35 15.70
N LYS A 370 -10.10 -37.21 16.69
CA LYS A 370 -9.56 -36.77 17.99
C LYS A 370 -8.18 -36.12 17.88
N ILE A 371 -7.42 -36.54 16.86
CA ILE A 371 -6.10 -35.99 16.54
C ILE A 371 -6.18 -35.39 15.14
N LYS A 372 -5.92 -34.09 15.07
CA LYS A 372 -5.89 -33.31 13.83
C LYS A 372 -4.45 -33.01 13.47
N ARG A 373 -4.11 -33.16 12.20
CA ARG A 373 -2.74 -33.06 11.73
C ARG A 373 -2.65 -32.33 10.42
N ILE A 374 -1.95 -31.19 10.41
CA ILE A 374 -1.63 -30.45 9.19
C ILE A 374 -0.13 -30.52 8.96
N THR A 375 0.27 -31.16 7.88
CA THR A 375 1.66 -31.26 7.44
C THR A 375 1.93 -30.23 6.35
N ILE A 376 2.90 -29.36 6.59
CA ILE A 376 3.36 -28.33 5.66
C ILE A 376 4.70 -28.74 5.06
N GLN A 377 4.73 -28.93 3.74
CA GLN A 377 5.94 -29.32 3.03
C GLN A 377 6.78 -28.09 2.65
N GLN A 378 8.06 -28.32 2.37
CA GLN A 378 9.01 -27.27 1.96
C GLN A 378 8.65 -26.63 0.62
N SER A 379 7.98 -27.38 -0.25
CA SER A 379 7.56 -26.92 -1.58
C SER A 379 6.28 -26.09 -1.58
N ASN A 380 5.67 -25.83 -0.42
CA ASN A 380 4.45 -25.05 -0.34
C ASN A 380 4.75 -23.59 -0.68
N VAL A 381 4.31 -23.16 -1.88
CA VAL A 381 4.46 -21.79 -2.39
C VAL A 381 3.82 -20.76 -1.46
N GLU A 382 2.78 -21.17 -0.73
CA GLU A 382 2.04 -20.32 0.22
C GLU A 382 2.91 -19.81 1.39
N LEU A 383 4.02 -20.49 1.71
CA LEU A 383 4.96 -20.06 2.76
C LEU A 383 6.09 -19.15 2.23
N ASP A 384 6.15 -18.89 0.93
CA ASP A 384 7.22 -18.05 0.38
C ASP A 384 7.09 -16.61 0.88
N GLY A 385 8.19 -16.08 1.44
CA GLY A 385 8.19 -14.76 2.08
C GLY A 385 7.40 -14.66 3.40
N ALA A 386 7.00 -15.77 4.03
CA ALA A 386 6.30 -15.74 5.32
C ALA A 386 7.25 -15.42 6.50
N ASP A 387 6.90 -14.42 7.29
CA ASP A 387 7.62 -13.99 8.49
C ASP A 387 7.33 -14.91 9.68
N ALA A 388 6.06 -15.31 9.83
CA ALA A 388 5.57 -16.18 10.89
C ALA A 388 4.42 -17.06 10.37
N ILE A 389 3.99 -18.04 11.17
CA ILE A 389 2.80 -18.87 10.88
C ILE A 389 1.74 -18.60 11.95
N LEU A 390 0.55 -18.18 11.52
CA LEU A 390 -0.60 -17.97 12.38
C LEU A 390 -1.45 -19.23 12.41
N ILE A 391 -1.83 -19.67 13.60
CA ILE A 391 -2.61 -20.89 13.83
C ILE A 391 -3.80 -20.51 14.70
N SER A 392 -5.01 -20.82 14.27
CA SER A 392 -6.23 -20.57 15.05
C SER A 392 -6.96 -21.87 15.31
N VAL A 393 -7.31 -22.09 16.58
CA VAL A 393 -8.13 -23.21 17.03
C VAL A 393 -9.54 -22.71 17.27
N TYR A 394 -10.53 -23.36 16.67
CA TYR A 394 -11.93 -22.95 16.71
C TYR A 394 -12.78 -24.10 17.23
N CYS A 395 -13.85 -23.82 17.99
CA CYS A 395 -14.84 -24.83 18.34
C CYS A 395 -16.16 -24.47 17.69
N ARG A 396 -16.64 -25.30 16.76
CA ARG A 396 -17.93 -25.09 16.11
C ARG A 396 -19.04 -25.43 17.09
N GLY A 397 -19.95 -24.49 17.32
CA GLY A 397 -21.14 -24.74 18.14
C GLY A 397 -22.16 -25.58 17.38
N THR A 398 -22.95 -26.38 18.11
CA THR A 398 -24.20 -26.92 17.57
C THR A 398 -25.16 -25.75 17.34
N GLY A 399 -25.83 -25.71 16.19
CA GLY A 399 -26.43 -24.51 15.59
C GLY A 399 -27.26 -23.59 16.50
N ALA A 400 -27.44 -22.34 16.05
CA ALA A 400 -28.08 -21.25 16.81
C ALA A 400 -29.42 -21.66 17.47
N GLY A 401 -29.40 -21.88 18.79
CA GLY A 401 -30.60 -22.12 19.59
C GLY A 401 -30.51 -23.21 20.66
N SER A 402 -29.48 -24.06 20.65
CA SER A 402 -29.20 -25.01 21.74
C SER A 402 -28.37 -24.35 22.86
N GLU A 403 -28.73 -24.56 24.13
CA GLU A 403 -27.83 -24.21 25.24
C GLU A 403 -26.49 -24.96 25.07
N PRO A 404 -25.35 -24.33 25.40
CA PRO A 404 -24.03 -24.97 25.30
C PRO A 404 -24.06 -26.23 26.18
N SER A 405 -24.16 -27.38 25.52
CA SER A 405 -24.37 -28.65 26.23
C SER A 405 -23.12 -29.10 26.98
N HIS A 406 -21.95 -28.57 26.59
CA HIS A 406 -20.65 -28.91 27.14
C HIS A 406 -19.82 -27.66 27.46
N GLY A 407 -19.07 -27.72 28.57
CA GLY A 407 -18.09 -26.69 28.92
C GLY A 407 -16.94 -26.60 27.91
N PRO A 408 -16.00 -25.65 28.08
CA PRO A 408 -14.92 -25.41 27.12
C PRO A 408 -14.07 -26.67 26.88
N ARG A 409 -13.84 -26.99 25.60
CA ARG A 409 -13.11 -28.18 25.16
C ARG A 409 -11.62 -28.02 25.41
N LYS A 410 -11.00 -29.01 26.05
CA LYS A 410 -9.55 -29.03 26.30
C LYS A 410 -8.81 -29.69 25.15
N TYR A 411 -7.70 -29.08 24.74
CA TYR A 411 -6.84 -29.61 23.70
C TYR A 411 -5.36 -29.39 24.04
N SER A 412 -4.52 -30.17 23.38
CA SER A 412 -3.07 -29.97 23.34
C SER A 412 -2.61 -29.74 21.91
N ILE A 413 -1.74 -28.77 21.70
CA ILE A 413 -1.19 -28.43 20.38
C ILE A 413 0.34 -28.54 20.40
N ARG A 414 0.91 -29.11 19.34
CA ARG A 414 2.34 -29.31 19.17
C ARG A 414 2.75 -29.04 17.73
N VAL A 415 3.92 -28.44 17.56
CA VAL A 415 4.58 -28.28 16.25
C VAL A 415 5.85 -29.13 16.23
N LYS A 416 6.07 -29.92 15.17
CA LYS A 416 7.28 -30.72 14.93
C LYS A 416 7.93 -30.31 13.60
N SER A 417 9.26 -30.37 13.54
CA SER A 417 10.03 -30.16 12.30
C SER A 417 10.23 -31.49 11.56
N LEU A 418 10.09 -31.48 10.23
CA LEU A 418 10.31 -32.60 9.32
C LEU A 418 11.62 -32.41 8.56
N GLU A 419 12.65 -33.20 8.87
CA GLU A 419 13.98 -33.10 8.25
C GLU A 419 14.02 -33.60 6.79
N LYS A 420 14.88 -32.99 5.95
CA LYS A 420 15.14 -33.40 4.56
C LYS A 420 15.73 -34.82 4.51
N GLY A 421 14.94 -35.78 4.03
CA GLY A 421 15.40 -37.17 3.84
C GLY A 421 14.41 -38.23 4.26
N ALA A 422 13.28 -37.86 4.89
CA ALA A 422 12.12 -38.74 5.02
C ALA A 422 11.40 -38.86 3.67
N SER A 423 12.02 -39.56 2.72
CA SER A 423 11.30 -40.19 1.61
C SER A 423 10.11 -40.96 2.18
N ASN A 424 8.89 -40.67 1.71
CA ASN A 424 7.67 -41.51 1.83
C ASN A 424 7.75 -42.64 2.85
N GLY A 425 7.75 -42.28 4.12
CA GLY A 425 8.01 -43.22 5.21
C GLY A 425 8.03 -42.53 6.56
N ALA A 426 7.02 -41.69 6.86
CA ALA A 426 6.55 -41.72 8.23
C ALA A 426 5.83 -43.07 8.38
N PRO A 427 6.11 -43.87 9.42
CA PRO A 427 5.09 -44.82 9.83
C PRO A 427 3.87 -43.96 10.17
N SER A 428 2.82 -44.18 9.39
CA SER A 428 1.47 -44.13 9.91
C SER A 428 1.45 -44.95 11.21
N ASN A 429 1.77 -44.31 12.33
CA ASN A 429 1.08 -44.55 13.57
C ASN A 429 -0.08 -43.53 13.61
N SER A 430 -0.93 -43.45 12.59
CA SER A 430 -2.21 -44.13 12.75
C SER A 430 -1.97 -45.52 13.32
N ILE A 431 -2.52 -45.77 14.50
CA ILE A 431 -3.08 -47.09 14.74
C ILE A 431 -4.24 -47.18 13.72
N SER A 432 -3.90 -47.32 12.44
CA SER A 432 -4.38 -48.45 11.70
C SER A 432 -3.99 -49.60 12.60
N LEU A 433 -4.99 -50.25 13.18
CA LEU A 433 -4.88 -51.70 13.27
C LEU A 433 -4.64 -52.13 11.82
N GLU A 434 -3.39 -52.04 11.35
CA GLU A 434 -2.85 -53.07 10.50
C GLU A 434 -3.20 -54.31 11.30
N GLU A 435 -4.28 -54.96 10.86
CA GLU A 435 -4.52 -56.36 11.15
C GLU A 435 -3.15 -56.96 11.24
N ASP A 436 -2.82 -57.44 12.43
CA ASP A 436 -1.59 -58.14 12.65
C ASP A 436 -1.38 -58.98 11.39
N ALA A 437 -0.24 -58.82 10.71
CA ALA A 437 0.31 -59.95 9.98
C ALA A 437 0.75 -60.99 11.03
N GLU A 438 -0.17 -61.34 11.95
CA GLU A 438 -0.32 -62.61 12.56
C GLU A 438 -0.08 -63.57 11.41
N MET A 439 0.99 -64.35 11.55
CA MET A 439 1.14 -65.57 10.79
C MET A 439 -0.08 -66.43 11.14
N HIS A 440 -1.22 -66.15 10.50
CA HIS A 440 -2.46 -66.85 10.72
C HIS A 440 -2.16 -68.31 10.40
N GLY A 441 -2.33 -69.17 11.40
CA GLY A 441 -2.11 -70.58 11.22
C GLY A 441 -3.00 -71.11 10.09
N PRO A 442 -2.65 -72.22 9.43
CA PRO A 442 -3.50 -72.83 8.40
C PRO A 442 -4.91 -73.24 8.90
N ASP A 443 -5.19 -73.09 10.20
CA ASP A 443 -6.45 -73.38 10.88
C ASP A 443 -7.34 -72.14 11.14
N GLU A 444 -6.99 -70.96 10.64
CA GLU A 444 -7.81 -69.74 10.74
C GLU A 444 -8.40 -69.36 9.37
N GLU A 445 -9.61 -68.79 9.38
CA GLU A 445 -10.33 -68.33 8.19
C GLU A 445 -10.93 -66.95 8.49
N GLN A 446 -10.98 -66.06 7.50
CA GLN A 446 -11.53 -64.71 7.66
C GLN A 446 -13.06 -64.72 7.47
N CYS A 447 -13.80 -64.16 8.42
CA CYS A 447 -15.25 -64.05 8.33
C CYS A 447 -15.65 -63.05 7.23
N LYS A 448 -16.53 -63.46 6.30
CA LYS A 448 -16.98 -62.62 5.17
C LYS A 448 -17.84 -61.40 5.56
N ASN A 449 -18.34 -61.36 6.80
CA ASN A 449 -19.29 -60.33 7.25
C ASN A 449 -18.65 -59.29 8.20
N CYS A 450 -17.80 -59.71 9.14
CA CYS A 450 -17.10 -58.79 10.04
C CYS A 450 -15.60 -58.66 9.78
N HIS A 451 -15.07 -59.39 8.79
CA HIS A 451 -13.65 -59.41 8.41
C HIS A 451 -12.67 -59.84 9.51
N GLN A 452 -13.17 -60.33 10.67
CA GLN A 452 -12.32 -60.89 11.73
C GLN A 452 -11.83 -62.31 11.37
N TRP A 453 -10.57 -62.58 11.70
CA TRP A 453 -9.96 -63.91 11.60
C TRP A 453 -10.42 -64.80 12.75
N VAL A 454 -10.95 -65.97 12.42
CA VAL A 454 -11.55 -66.90 13.39
C VAL A 454 -11.08 -68.33 13.10
N PRO A 455 -10.79 -69.16 14.11
CA PRO A 455 -10.44 -70.56 13.88
C PRO A 455 -11.54 -71.32 13.11
N LYS A 456 -11.16 -72.12 12.11
CA LYS A 456 -12.07 -72.89 11.23
C LYS A 456 -13.09 -73.73 11.99
N ARG A 457 -12.67 -74.31 13.11
CA ARG A 457 -13.53 -75.11 14.02
C ARG A 457 -14.71 -74.33 14.62
N THR A 458 -14.58 -73.01 14.76
CA THR A 458 -15.59 -72.12 15.36
C THR A 458 -16.22 -71.16 14.35
N MET A 459 -15.77 -71.17 13.09
CA MET A 459 -16.25 -70.28 12.03
C MET A 459 -17.77 -70.37 11.84
N MET A 460 -18.34 -71.58 11.81
CA MET A 460 -19.80 -71.74 11.66
C MET A 460 -20.60 -71.10 12.80
N LEU A 461 -20.08 -71.12 14.04
CA LEU A 461 -20.75 -70.51 15.19
C LEU A 461 -20.60 -68.99 15.14
N HIS A 462 -19.41 -68.52 14.79
CA HIS A 462 -19.10 -67.10 14.66
C HIS A 462 -19.88 -66.44 13.52
N GLU A 463 -19.94 -67.06 12.34
CA GLU A 463 -20.65 -66.56 11.16
C GLU A 463 -22.15 -66.40 11.47
N ASN A 464 -22.76 -67.39 12.13
CA ASN A 464 -24.16 -67.30 12.56
C ASN A 464 -24.41 -66.21 13.62
N PHE A 465 -23.48 -66.00 14.55
CA PHE A 465 -23.58 -64.93 15.56
C PHE A 465 -23.36 -63.55 14.94
N CYS A 466 -22.38 -63.44 14.05
CA CYS A 466 -22.01 -62.23 13.34
C CYS A 466 -23.13 -61.78 12.40
N LEU A 467 -23.70 -62.66 11.58
CA LEU A 467 -24.83 -62.32 10.71
C LEU A 467 -26.09 -61.92 11.48
N ARG A 468 -26.24 -62.37 12.73
CA ARG A 468 -27.37 -61.98 13.59
C ARG A 468 -27.18 -60.60 14.19
N ASN A 469 -25.99 -60.28 14.67
CA ASN A 469 -25.73 -59.09 15.49
C ASN A 469 -25.07 -57.95 14.71
N ASN A 470 -24.32 -58.25 13.66
CA ASN A 470 -23.52 -57.28 12.92
C ASN A 470 -24.04 -57.09 11.49
N ILE A 471 -23.85 -55.90 10.96
CA ILE A 471 -24.15 -55.49 9.59
C ILE A 471 -22.93 -54.76 9.02
N SER A 472 -22.52 -55.14 7.83
CA SER A 472 -21.49 -54.41 7.09
C SER A 472 -22.13 -53.39 6.16
N CYS A 473 -21.56 -52.19 6.12
CA CYS A 473 -21.99 -51.15 5.19
C CYS A 473 -21.53 -51.49 3.77
N PRO A 474 -22.43 -51.49 2.76
CA PRO A 474 -22.05 -51.79 1.38
C PRO A 474 -21.20 -50.69 0.71
N HIS A 475 -21.15 -49.48 1.28
CA HIS A 475 -20.45 -48.33 0.70
C HIS A 475 -19.06 -48.10 1.30
N CYS A 476 -18.88 -48.20 2.62
CA CYS A 476 -17.58 -48.01 3.28
C CYS A 476 -16.98 -49.28 3.88
N SER A 477 -17.63 -50.45 3.75
CA SER A 477 -17.22 -51.73 4.35
C SER A 477 -17.08 -51.73 5.89
N GLY A 478 -17.53 -50.67 6.58
CA GLY A 478 -17.56 -50.59 8.04
C GLY A 478 -18.52 -51.61 8.65
N VAL A 479 -18.12 -52.24 9.76
CA VAL A 479 -18.91 -53.27 10.44
C VAL A 479 -19.53 -52.67 11.69
N PHE A 480 -20.85 -52.69 11.75
CA PHE A 480 -21.63 -52.12 12.86
C PHE A 480 -22.51 -53.17 13.52
N GLN A 481 -22.94 -52.93 14.74
CA GLN A 481 -23.97 -53.76 15.37
C GLN A 481 -25.35 -53.30 14.89
N LYS A 482 -26.24 -54.23 14.54
CA LYS A 482 -27.58 -53.91 13.97
C LYS A 482 -28.46 -53.03 14.86
N LYS A 483 -28.18 -53.00 16.16
CA LYS A 483 -28.91 -52.20 17.15
C LYS A 483 -28.10 -51.03 17.69
N SER A 484 -26.87 -50.79 17.21
CA SER A 484 -26.08 -49.66 17.70
C SER A 484 -26.64 -48.33 17.17
N PRO A 485 -26.57 -47.26 17.97
CA PRO A 485 -26.93 -45.91 17.50
C PRO A 485 -26.02 -45.46 16.35
N GLU A 486 -24.78 -45.95 16.31
CA GLU A 486 -23.79 -45.68 15.25
C GLU A 486 -24.28 -46.11 13.86
N TRP A 487 -24.96 -47.26 13.75
CA TRP A 487 -25.52 -47.71 12.46
C TRP A 487 -26.78 -46.94 12.08
N LEU A 488 -27.63 -46.62 13.06
CA LEU A 488 -28.86 -45.84 12.84
C LEU A 488 -28.55 -44.44 12.32
N ASN A 489 -27.46 -43.84 12.80
CA ASN A 489 -27.01 -42.50 12.42
C ASN A 489 -25.85 -42.52 11.40
N HIS A 490 -25.55 -43.70 10.83
CA HIS A 490 -24.54 -43.82 9.79
C HIS A 490 -25.01 -43.15 8.51
N TRP A 491 -24.15 -42.33 7.91
CA TRP A 491 -24.48 -41.58 6.71
C TRP A 491 -23.33 -41.57 5.70
N HIS A 492 -23.72 -41.44 4.43
CA HIS A 492 -22.83 -41.17 3.31
C HIS A 492 -23.28 -39.89 2.62
N CYS A 493 -22.31 -39.10 2.18
CA CYS A 493 -22.63 -37.99 1.29
C CYS A 493 -23.01 -38.52 -0.11
N PRO A 494 -24.02 -37.93 -0.77
CA PRO A 494 -24.32 -38.22 -2.17
C PRO A 494 -23.31 -37.61 -3.17
N HIS A 495 -22.59 -36.56 -2.76
CA HIS A 495 -21.75 -35.76 -3.64
C HIS A 495 -20.25 -36.07 -3.53
N ASP A 496 -19.81 -36.65 -2.41
CA ASP A 496 -18.42 -37.04 -2.20
C ASP A 496 -18.27 -38.39 -1.48
N SER A 497 -17.03 -38.78 -1.15
CA SER A 497 -16.72 -40.03 -0.45
C SER A 497 -16.79 -39.93 1.08
N ALA A 498 -17.28 -38.82 1.63
CA ALA A 498 -17.37 -38.62 3.07
C ALA A 498 -18.46 -39.50 3.68
N HIS A 499 -18.17 -39.97 4.89
CA HIS A 499 -19.07 -40.81 5.66
C HIS A 499 -18.84 -40.57 7.14
N GLY A 500 -19.86 -40.81 7.94
CA GLY A 500 -19.81 -40.61 9.38
C GLY A 500 -20.87 -41.44 10.10
N ASN A 501 -20.80 -41.46 11.43
CA ASN A 501 -21.66 -42.31 12.27
C ASN A 501 -22.60 -41.50 13.19
N CYS A 502 -22.64 -40.17 13.02
CA CYS A 502 -23.42 -39.25 13.84
C CYS A 502 -24.16 -38.22 12.97
N SER A 503 -25.37 -37.83 13.34
CA SER A 503 -26.13 -36.79 12.63
C SER A 503 -25.44 -35.43 12.63
N ASP A 504 -24.79 -35.07 13.74
CA ASP A 504 -24.14 -33.77 13.89
C ASP A 504 -22.93 -33.66 12.96
N SER A 505 -22.21 -34.77 12.79
CA SER A 505 -21.11 -34.86 11.81
C SER A 505 -21.59 -34.66 10.37
N LYS A 506 -22.82 -35.07 10.04
CA LYS A 506 -23.43 -34.86 8.72
C LYS A 506 -23.78 -33.40 8.50
N ILE A 507 -24.44 -32.77 9.46
CA ILE A 507 -24.84 -31.36 9.39
C ILE A 507 -23.59 -30.49 9.22
N LYS A 508 -22.53 -30.78 9.99
CA LYS A 508 -21.23 -30.12 9.83
C LYS A 508 -20.67 -30.29 8.42
N HIS A 509 -20.62 -31.53 7.91
CA HIS A 509 -20.14 -31.80 6.56
C HIS A 509 -20.92 -31.03 5.49
N ASP A 510 -22.25 -31.08 5.54
CA ASP A 510 -23.11 -30.38 4.60
C ASP A 510 -22.88 -28.85 4.67
N SER A 511 -22.73 -28.28 5.88
CA SER A 511 -22.45 -26.85 6.07
C SER A 511 -21.09 -26.38 5.56
N VAL A 512 -20.06 -27.25 5.61
CA VAL A 512 -18.70 -26.89 5.20
C VAL A 512 -18.50 -27.09 3.69
N PHE A 513 -19.03 -28.17 3.13
CA PHE A 513 -18.72 -28.62 1.76
C PHE A 513 -19.86 -28.40 0.75
N HIS A 514 -21.10 -28.19 1.19
CA HIS A 514 -22.27 -28.14 0.31
C HIS A 514 -23.16 -26.90 0.48
N GLU A 515 -22.83 -26.02 1.43
CA GLU A 515 -23.55 -24.75 1.63
C GLU A 515 -22.81 -23.61 0.92
N ALA A 516 -23.50 -22.98 -0.05
CA ALA A 516 -22.98 -21.80 -0.74
C ALA A 516 -22.96 -20.58 0.21
N ARG A 517 -21.90 -19.76 0.12
CA ARG A 517 -21.71 -18.61 1.00
C ARG A 517 -21.22 -17.40 0.22
N GLN A 518 -21.83 -16.24 0.47
CA GLN A 518 -21.42 -14.98 -0.13
C GLN A 518 -20.23 -14.39 0.63
N CYS A 519 -19.26 -13.84 -0.10
CA CYS A 519 -18.15 -13.11 0.50
C CYS A 519 -18.65 -11.80 1.13
N PRO A 520 -18.29 -11.47 2.38
CA PRO A 520 -18.76 -10.23 3.02
C PRO A 520 -18.06 -8.97 2.46
N ASN A 521 -16.91 -9.15 1.79
CA ASN A 521 -16.07 -8.04 1.32
C ASN A 521 -16.16 -7.81 -0.20
N CYS A 522 -16.88 -8.65 -0.96
CA CYS A 522 -16.99 -8.51 -2.41
C CYS A 522 -18.21 -9.29 -2.95
N PRO A 523 -18.62 -9.08 -4.20
CA PRO A 523 -19.81 -9.74 -4.76
C PRO A 523 -19.61 -11.23 -5.12
N TYR A 524 -18.46 -11.82 -4.80
CA TYR A 524 -18.19 -13.25 -5.06
C TYR A 524 -19.07 -14.16 -4.20
N GLU A 525 -19.65 -15.17 -4.82
CA GLU A 525 -20.41 -16.25 -4.18
C GLU A 525 -19.61 -17.55 -4.30
N ALA A 526 -19.23 -18.12 -3.15
CA ALA A 526 -18.49 -19.36 -3.08
C ALA A 526 -19.44 -20.56 -3.02
N THR A 527 -19.04 -21.66 -3.65
CA THR A 527 -19.76 -22.94 -3.65
C THR A 527 -19.78 -23.63 -2.29
N ASN A 528 -18.76 -23.40 -1.47
CA ASN A 528 -18.62 -23.97 -0.13
C ASN A 528 -17.67 -23.10 0.73
N LEU A 529 -17.53 -23.43 2.01
CA LEU A 529 -16.72 -22.67 2.96
C LEU A 529 -15.22 -22.65 2.58
N ARG A 530 -14.70 -23.74 2.01
CA ARG A 530 -13.30 -23.86 1.62
C ARG A 530 -12.96 -22.97 0.42
N ASP A 531 -13.85 -22.90 -0.55
CA ASP A 531 -13.70 -22.02 -1.71
C ASP A 531 -13.79 -20.55 -1.29
N LEU A 532 -14.63 -20.23 -0.29
CA LEU A 532 -14.68 -18.90 0.31
C LEU A 532 -13.35 -18.53 0.99
N ALA A 533 -12.79 -19.44 1.80
CA ALA A 533 -11.49 -19.26 2.44
C ALA A 533 -10.35 -19.08 1.45
N THR A 534 -10.35 -19.87 0.38
CA THR A 534 -9.36 -19.76 -0.70
C THR A 534 -9.48 -18.42 -1.42
N HIS A 535 -10.70 -17.97 -1.72
CA HIS A 535 -10.94 -16.65 -2.31
C HIS A 535 -10.46 -15.52 -1.39
N ARG A 536 -10.82 -15.58 -0.10
CA ARG A 536 -10.47 -14.54 0.90
C ARG A 536 -8.98 -14.42 1.16
N THR A 537 -8.21 -15.50 0.98
CA THR A 537 -6.74 -15.51 1.12
C THR A 537 -5.98 -15.33 -0.20
N SER A 538 -6.66 -15.26 -1.35
CA SER A 538 -6.01 -15.10 -2.66
C SER A 538 -6.34 -13.76 -3.32
N VAL A 539 -7.54 -13.65 -3.89
CA VAL A 539 -7.94 -12.57 -4.82
C VAL A 539 -8.96 -11.59 -4.25
N CYS A 540 -9.47 -11.84 -3.03
CA CYS A 540 -10.45 -10.98 -2.39
C CYS A 540 -9.91 -9.55 -2.22
N PRO A 541 -10.72 -8.51 -2.53
CA PRO A 541 -10.27 -7.13 -2.44
C PRO A 541 -10.20 -6.65 -0.98
N GLY A 542 -10.97 -7.30 -0.09
CA GLY A 542 -10.94 -7.05 1.35
C GLY A 542 -9.81 -7.76 2.10
N LYS A 543 -8.96 -8.52 1.41
CA LYS A 543 -7.80 -9.20 2.01
C LYS A 543 -6.80 -8.17 2.54
N ILE A 544 -6.34 -8.32 3.79
CA ILE A 544 -5.45 -7.35 4.43
C ILE A 544 -3.99 -7.65 4.09
N ILE A 545 -3.30 -6.64 3.56
CA ILE A 545 -1.89 -6.65 3.18
C ILE A 545 -1.13 -5.55 3.91
N LEU A 546 0.18 -5.70 4.06
CA LEU A 546 1.10 -4.64 4.45
C LEU A 546 1.72 -4.04 3.19
N CYS A 547 1.23 -2.87 2.78
CA CYS A 547 1.73 -2.19 1.58
C CYS A 547 3.20 -1.78 1.76
N GLN A 548 4.05 -2.16 0.82
CA GLN A 548 5.48 -1.83 0.87
C GLN A 548 5.80 -0.34 0.65
N PHE A 549 4.84 0.47 0.18
CA PHE A 549 5.04 1.89 -0.13
C PHE A 549 4.51 2.83 0.95
N CYS A 550 3.36 2.52 1.57
CA CYS A 550 2.82 3.30 2.68
C CYS A 550 3.12 2.70 4.07
N HIS A 551 3.57 1.44 4.12
CA HIS A 551 3.90 0.71 5.35
C HIS A 551 2.73 0.56 6.34
N LEU A 552 1.49 0.59 5.82
CA LEU A 552 0.27 0.40 6.60
C LEU A 552 -0.42 -0.92 6.22
N GLU A 553 -1.18 -1.47 7.16
CA GLU A 553 -2.07 -2.60 6.92
C GLU A 553 -3.38 -2.09 6.28
N VAL A 554 -3.61 -2.51 5.05
CA VAL A 554 -4.67 -1.98 4.17
C VAL A 554 -5.30 -3.12 3.38
N PRO A 555 -6.54 -2.96 2.89
CA PRO A 555 -7.14 -3.92 1.95
C PRO A 555 -6.35 -3.98 0.63
N GLN A 556 -6.34 -5.15 0.01
CA GLN A 556 -5.69 -5.41 -1.29
C GLN A 556 -6.30 -4.57 -2.42
N GLU A 557 -7.60 -4.28 -2.34
CA GLU A 557 -8.41 -3.59 -3.35
C GLU A 557 -8.40 -4.31 -4.73
N GLY A 558 -9.11 -3.74 -5.70
CA GLY A 558 -9.19 -4.26 -7.08
C GLY A 558 -10.42 -5.12 -7.36
N ASP A 559 -10.50 -5.61 -8.61
CA ASP A 559 -11.57 -6.51 -9.05
C ASP A 559 -11.09 -7.97 -9.00
N PRO A 560 -11.74 -8.85 -8.22
CA PRO A 560 -11.41 -10.28 -8.16
C PRO A 560 -11.63 -11.02 -9.48
N PHE A 561 -12.53 -10.52 -10.34
CA PHE A 561 -12.92 -11.20 -11.59
C PHE A 561 -12.09 -10.75 -12.79
N ASP A 562 -11.57 -9.53 -12.77
CA ASP A 562 -10.73 -8.97 -13.83
C ASP A 562 -9.51 -8.24 -13.24
N PRO A 563 -8.48 -9.00 -12.77
CA PRO A 563 -7.28 -8.39 -12.21
C PRO A 563 -6.50 -7.64 -13.28
N SER A 564 -5.96 -6.47 -12.92
CA SER A 564 -5.24 -5.64 -13.89
C SER A 564 -4.01 -6.39 -14.46
N PRO A 565 -3.74 -6.31 -15.77
CA PRO A 565 -2.55 -6.94 -16.35
C PRO A 565 -1.24 -6.47 -15.72
N GLU A 566 -1.19 -5.20 -15.27
CA GLU A 566 -0.04 -4.65 -14.55
C GLU A 566 0.18 -5.36 -13.20
N SER A 567 -0.88 -5.67 -12.45
CA SER A 567 -0.80 -6.41 -11.19
C SER A 567 -0.19 -7.79 -11.39
N LEU A 568 -0.65 -8.52 -12.42
CA LEU A 568 -0.20 -9.88 -12.69
C LEU A 568 1.27 -9.95 -13.09
N ILE A 569 1.76 -8.98 -13.87
CA ILE A 569 3.16 -8.96 -14.34
C ILE A 569 4.11 -8.45 -13.25
N SER A 570 3.69 -7.42 -12.51
CA SER A 570 4.52 -6.82 -11.46
C SER A 570 4.53 -7.60 -10.16
N GLY A 571 3.53 -8.46 -9.93
CA GLY A 571 3.31 -9.15 -8.67
C GLY A 571 2.84 -8.22 -7.54
N LEU A 572 2.40 -6.99 -7.89
CA LEU A 572 1.90 -5.99 -6.95
C LEU A 572 0.38 -6.07 -6.85
N THR A 573 -0.11 -5.83 -5.63
CA THR A 573 -1.55 -5.67 -5.38
C THR A 573 -2.10 -4.38 -5.98
N ALA A 574 -3.43 -4.27 -6.13
CA ALA A 574 -4.06 -3.08 -6.72
C ALA A 574 -3.76 -1.83 -5.89
N HIS A 575 -3.86 -1.93 -4.56
CA HIS A 575 -3.48 -0.86 -3.65
C HIS A 575 -2.00 -0.46 -3.83
N GLU A 576 -1.07 -1.42 -3.87
CA GLU A 576 0.35 -1.14 -4.07
C GLU A 576 0.67 -0.53 -5.44
N LEU A 577 -0.08 -0.84 -6.48
CA LEU A 577 0.09 -0.19 -7.77
C LEU A 577 -0.30 1.28 -7.72
N ALA A 578 -1.41 1.60 -7.04
CA ALA A 578 -1.87 2.97 -6.86
C ALA A 578 -0.89 3.76 -5.99
N ASP A 579 -0.48 3.22 -4.84
CA ASP A 579 0.49 3.85 -3.95
C ASP A 579 1.89 3.96 -4.57
N GLY A 580 2.32 2.92 -5.29
CA GLY A 580 3.60 2.86 -5.99
C GLY A 580 3.68 3.81 -7.19
N ALA A 581 2.55 4.36 -7.66
CA ALA A 581 2.51 5.39 -8.70
C ALA A 581 2.93 6.77 -8.17
N ARG A 582 2.95 6.97 -6.84
CA ARG A 582 3.50 8.19 -6.23
C ARG A 582 4.96 8.35 -6.61
N THR A 583 5.37 9.59 -6.83
CA THR A 583 6.73 9.91 -7.27
C THR A 583 7.59 10.45 -6.14
N THR A 584 8.86 10.08 -6.14
CA THR A 584 9.92 10.62 -5.28
C THR A 584 11.10 11.07 -6.12
N GLU A 585 11.94 11.93 -5.54
CA GLU A 585 13.18 12.36 -6.19
C GLU A 585 14.31 11.35 -5.95
N CYS A 586 15.03 11.01 -7.00
CA CYS A 586 16.22 10.19 -6.88
C CYS A 586 17.34 10.98 -6.20
N HIS A 587 17.90 10.44 -5.11
CA HIS A 587 19.00 11.08 -4.37
C HIS A 587 20.32 11.21 -5.17
N LEU A 588 20.46 10.50 -6.29
CA LEU A 588 21.65 10.56 -7.15
C LEU A 588 21.50 11.60 -8.26
N CYS A 589 20.40 11.56 -9.02
CA CYS A 589 20.22 12.40 -10.20
C CYS A 589 19.13 13.48 -10.07
N SER A 590 18.42 13.53 -8.93
CA SER A 590 17.29 14.43 -8.66
C SER A 590 16.14 14.34 -9.68
N LYS A 591 16.09 13.27 -10.48
CA LYS A 591 14.95 13.01 -11.36
C LYS A 591 13.77 12.51 -10.54
N ILE A 592 12.58 12.92 -10.94
CA ILE A 592 11.31 12.46 -10.38
C ILE A 592 11.04 11.06 -10.94
N VAL A 593 10.97 10.05 -10.07
CA VAL A 593 10.75 8.64 -10.42
C VAL A 593 9.60 8.10 -9.58
N ARG A 594 8.80 7.18 -10.12
CA ARG A 594 7.75 6.50 -9.36
C ARG A 594 8.36 5.57 -8.32
N LEU A 595 7.73 5.43 -7.16
CA LEU A 595 8.23 4.57 -6.08
C LEU A 595 8.45 3.13 -6.55
N ARG A 596 7.51 2.59 -7.33
CA ARG A 596 7.63 1.23 -7.90
C ARG A 596 8.81 1.05 -8.86
N ASP A 597 9.22 2.13 -9.54
CA ASP A 597 10.30 2.12 -10.53
C ASP A 597 11.67 2.52 -9.94
N MET A 598 11.73 2.84 -8.64
CA MET A 598 12.97 3.30 -8.02
C MET A 598 14.07 2.22 -8.06
N THR A 599 13.71 0.96 -7.82
CA THR A 599 14.67 -0.16 -7.82
C THR A 599 15.28 -0.38 -9.21
N THR A 600 14.47 -0.29 -10.28
CA THR A 600 14.97 -0.43 -11.65
C THR A 600 15.79 0.79 -12.06
N HIS A 601 15.39 1.98 -11.63
CA HIS A 601 16.14 3.22 -11.82
C HIS A 601 17.52 3.19 -11.15
N LEU A 602 17.62 2.68 -9.92
CA LEU A 602 18.91 2.52 -9.22
C LEU A 602 19.80 1.48 -9.90
N LYS A 603 19.24 0.36 -10.37
CA LYS A 603 19.99 -0.62 -11.19
C LYS A 603 20.52 0.02 -12.48
N HIS A 604 19.76 0.91 -13.11
CA HIS A 604 20.24 1.66 -14.27
C HIS A 604 21.43 2.55 -13.92
N HIS A 605 21.44 3.19 -12.74
CA HIS A 605 22.60 3.93 -12.26
C HIS A 605 23.84 3.04 -12.07
N GLU A 606 23.69 1.83 -11.53
CA GLU A 606 24.79 0.87 -11.40
C GLU A 606 25.35 0.42 -12.76
N LEU A 607 24.48 0.18 -13.74
CA LEU A 607 24.88 -0.16 -15.10
C LEU A 607 25.59 1.01 -15.78
N GLU A 608 25.05 2.22 -15.68
CA GLU A 608 25.70 3.44 -16.21
C GLU A 608 27.08 3.61 -15.59
N LYS A 609 27.19 3.48 -14.26
CA LYS A 609 28.45 3.59 -13.51
C LYS A 609 29.52 2.67 -14.06
N ASN A 610 29.18 1.42 -14.40
CA ASN A 610 30.12 0.46 -14.96
C ASN A 610 30.49 0.76 -16.43
N SER A 611 29.59 1.39 -17.19
CA SER A 611 29.81 1.76 -18.60
C SER A 611 30.55 3.09 -18.81
N ARG A 612 30.78 3.88 -17.75
CA ARG A 612 31.38 5.21 -17.85
C ARG A 612 32.86 5.15 -18.21
N PHE A 613 33.25 6.04 -19.12
CA PHE A 613 34.66 6.28 -19.44
C PHE A 613 35.38 7.02 -18.32
N LYS A 614 36.66 6.71 -18.16
CA LYS A 614 37.53 7.36 -17.17
C LYS A 614 37.66 8.86 -17.49
N PRO A 615 37.50 9.76 -16.51
CA PRO A 615 37.66 11.20 -16.73
C PRO A 615 39.09 11.55 -17.17
N ALA A 616 39.24 12.39 -18.20
CA ALA A 616 40.55 12.86 -18.62
C ALA A 616 41.12 13.86 -17.59
N ILE A 617 42.30 13.57 -17.04
CA ILE A 617 42.96 14.42 -16.04
C ILE A 617 43.89 15.46 -16.67
N CYS A 618 44.14 16.55 -15.93
CA CYS A 618 45.14 17.54 -16.33
C CYS A 618 46.53 16.90 -16.45
N ARG A 619 47.23 17.14 -17.56
CA ARG A 619 48.60 16.65 -17.82
C ARG A 619 49.64 17.15 -16.80
N ASN A 620 49.34 18.22 -16.07
CA ASN A 620 50.19 18.66 -14.96
C ASN A 620 50.07 17.67 -13.79
N ALA A 621 51.14 16.92 -13.50
CA ALA A 621 51.16 15.86 -12.48
C ALA A 621 50.77 16.33 -11.08
N ILE A 622 50.92 17.62 -10.78
CA ILE A 622 50.63 18.21 -9.46
C ILE A 622 49.19 18.75 -9.39
N CYS A 623 48.48 18.78 -10.53
CA CYS A 623 47.13 19.30 -10.60
C CYS A 623 46.10 18.22 -10.27
N GLY A 624 45.30 18.45 -9.22
CA GLY A 624 44.15 17.62 -8.88
C GLY A 624 42.86 18.07 -9.59
N ARG A 625 42.91 18.31 -10.90
CA ARG A 625 41.73 18.65 -11.72
C ARG A 625 41.64 17.82 -12.98
N THR A 626 40.42 17.61 -13.43
CA THR A 626 40.09 17.05 -14.75
C THR A 626 40.19 18.12 -15.85
N LEU A 627 40.19 17.69 -17.11
CA LEU A 627 40.28 18.59 -18.26
C LEU A 627 38.96 19.30 -18.55
N GLU A 628 37.85 18.56 -18.49
CA GLU A 628 36.53 19.05 -18.87
C GLU A 628 35.66 19.46 -17.68
N GLY A 629 36.17 19.29 -16.46
CA GLY A 629 35.46 19.55 -15.21
C GLY A 629 34.42 18.47 -14.89
N VAL A 630 34.17 18.27 -13.59
CA VAL A 630 33.22 17.27 -13.09
C VAL A 630 32.21 17.93 -12.15
N GLY A 631 30.94 17.63 -12.36
CA GLY A 631 29.84 18.09 -11.51
C GLY A 631 29.62 17.22 -10.26
N LYS A 632 28.87 17.75 -9.29
CA LYS A 632 28.49 17.01 -8.06
C LYS A 632 27.67 15.75 -8.36
N ASN A 633 26.86 15.79 -9.42
CA ASN A 633 25.99 14.68 -9.85
C ASN A 633 26.72 13.67 -10.76
N GLY A 634 28.06 13.61 -10.68
CA GLY A 634 28.84 12.65 -11.47
C GLY A 634 28.94 12.97 -12.97
N GLU A 635 28.46 14.13 -13.43
CA GLU A 635 28.54 14.52 -14.84
C GLU A 635 29.98 14.91 -15.22
N VAL A 636 30.58 14.14 -16.10
CA VAL A 636 31.88 14.46 -16.72
C VAL A 636 31.64 15.44 -17.87
N GLY A 637 32.38 16.55 -17.89
CA GLY A 637 32.25 17.59 -18.93
C GLY A 637 31.34 18.75 -18.57
N ALA A 638 30.93 18.88 -17.29
CA ALA A 638 30.13 20.00 -16.81
C ALA A 638 30.79 21.37 -17.09
N GLY A 639 32.13 21.43 -17.03
CA GLY A 639 32.90 22.65 -17.32
C GLY A 639 32.90 23.01 -18.81
N SER A 640 33.00 22.02 -19.70
CA SER A 640 32.94 22.23 -21.16
C SER A 640 31.59 22.79 -21.62
N ARG A 641 30.48 22.35 -21.01
CA ARG A 641 29.12 22.86 -21.32
C ARG A 641 28.91 24.32 -20.89
N MET A 642 29.60 24.77 -19.84
CA MET A 642 29.61 26.17 -19.38
C MET A 642 30.64 27.04 -20.12
N GLY A 643 31.22 26.55 -21.22
CA GLY A 643 32.21 27.28 -22.02
C GLY A 643 33.63 27.34 -21.42
N GLN A 644 33.92 26.51 -20.41
CA GLN A 644 35.24 26.40 -19.77
C GLN A 644 36.01 25.14 -20.21
N GLY A 645 35.68 24.58 -21.36
CA GLY A 645 36.33 23.37 -21.89
C GLY A 645 37.79 23.63 -22.30
N PRO A 646 38.62 22.58 -22.34
CA PRO A 646 40.04 22.68 -22.63
C PRO A 646 40.25 22.94 -24.13
N GLY A 647 40.18 24.20 -24.56
CA GLY A 647 40.57 24.62 -25.92
C GLY A 647 42.09 24.64 -26.14
N ASN A 648 42.86 23.73 -25.51
CA ASN A 648 44.33 23.73 -25.60
C ASN A 648 44.91 22.40 -26.11
N ASP A 649 45.95 22.52 -26.93
CA ASP A 649 46.64 21.36 -27.53
C ASP A 649 47.56 20.61 -26.55
N LEU A 650 47.80 21.21 -25.36
CA LEU A 650 48.73 20.71 -24.35
C LEU A 650 48.09 19.75 -23.33
N GLY A 651 46.77 19.59 -23.32
CA GLY A 651 46.07 18.73 -22.36
C GLY A 651 46.17 19.25 -20.93
N LEU A 652 46.03 20.56 -20.72
CA LEU A 652 46.04 21.19 -19.40
C LEU A 652 44.64 21.70 -19.04
N CYS A 653 44.29 21.76 -17.76
CA CYS A 653 43.07 22.45 -17.34
C CYS A 653 43.18 23.96 -17.58
N SER A 654 42.04 24.67 -17.63
CA SER A 654 41.97 26.12 -17.88
C SER A 654 42.90 26.95 -16.97
N ILE A 655 43.03 26.58 -15.70
CA ILE A 655 43.89 27.27 -14.72
C ILE A 655 45.38 27.02 -14.98
N CYS A 656 45.76 25.78 -15.30
CA CYS A 656 47.16 25.45 -15.59
C CYS A 656 47.61 26.08 -16.91
N PHE A 657 46.69 26.18 -17.87
CA PHE A 657 46.93 26.77 -19.18
C PHE A 657 46.90 28.31 -19.18
N GLY A 658 46.14 28.96 -18.29
CA GLY A 658 45.99 30.43 -18.24
C GLY A 658 47.31 31.22 -18.34
N PRO A 659 48.37 30.89 -17.58
CA PRO A 659 49.67 31.58 -17.68
C PRO A 659 50.43 31.37 -19.00
N LEU A 660 50.04 30.37 -19.78
CA LEU A 660 50.64 30.03 -21.08
C LEU A 660 49.82 30.57 -22.25
N TYR A 661 48.58 31.01 -21.98
CA TYR A 661 47.66 31.54 -22.98
C TYR A 661 48.22 32.81 -23.62
N ALA A 662 48.12 32.86 -24.95
CA ALA A 662 48.39 34.05 -25.73
C ALA A 662 47.42 34.06 -26.91
N SER A 663 46.84 35.21 -27.21
CA SER A 663 45.92 35.40 -28.34
C SER A 663 46.61 35.42 -29.71
N MET A 664 47.94 35.43 -29.75
CA MET A 664 48.72 35.43 -30.99
C MET A 664 48.77 34.03 -31.61
N HIS A 665 48.38 33.93 -32.88
CA HIS A 665 48.41 32.70 -33.66
C HIS A 665 49.86 32.19 -33.87
N ASP A 666 50.18 31.01 -33.34
CA ASP A 666 51.50 30.37 -33.40
C ASP A 666 51.41 28.98 -34.07
N PRO A 667 51.46 28.92 -35.41
CA PRO A 667 51.23 27.67 -36.16
C PRO A 667 52.36 26.63 -36.00
N LEU A 668 53.55 27.03 -35.51
CA LEU A 668 54.69 26.13 -35.29
C LEU A 668 54.91 25.80 -33.80
N GLY A 669 54.08 26.32 -32.89
CA GLY A 669 54.18 26.10 -31.44
C GLY A 669 55.47 26.60 -30.79
N LYS A 670 56.34 27.32 -31.50
CA LYS A 670 57.67 27.74 -31.01
C LYS A 670 57.55 28.78 -29.91
N ALA A 671 56.57 29.68 -29.99
CA ALA A 671 56.31 30.66 -28.94
C ALA A 671 55.70 29.98 -27.70
N MET A 672 54.86 28.96 -27.89
CA MET A 672 54.35 28.14 -26.79
C MET A 672 55.49 27.41 -26.05
N LYS A 673 56.39 26.72 -26.77
CA LYS A 673 57.55 26.05 -26.18
C LYS A 673 58.43 27.01 -25.36
N ARG A 674 58.72 28.21 -25.90
CA ARG A 674 59.47 29.27 -25.19
C ARG A 674 58.76 29.78 -23.94
N ARG A 675 57.41 29.79 -23.90
CA ARG A 675 56.65 30.17 -22.70
C ARG A 675 56.73 29.09 -21.63
N VAL A 676 56.61 27.82 -22.02
CA VAL A 676 56.80 26.67 -21.12
C VAL A 676 58.21 26.65 -20.53
N GLU A 677 59.23 26.81 -21.36
CA GLU A 677 60.65 26.89 -20.94
C GLU A 677 60.88 28.02 -19.93
N ARG A 678 60.39 29.23 -20.23
CA ARG A 678 60.48 30.37 -19.30
C ARG A 678 59.80 30.10 -17.96
N ARG A 679 58.65 29.41 -17.97
CA ARG A 679 57.92 29.05 -16.74
C ARG A 679 58.70 28.07 -15.88
N TYR A 680 59.29 27.03 -16.48
CA TYR A 680 60.16 26.09 -15.76
C TYR A 680 61.42 26.78 -15.20
N LEU A 681 62.10 27.59 -16.00
CA LEU A 681 63.28 28.35 -15.56
C LEU A 681 62.95 29.28 -14.39
N SER A 682 61.82 29.98 -14.44
CA SER A 682 61.35 30.81 -13.31
C SER A 682 61.05 29.96 -12.06
N GLN A 683 60.40 28.80 -12.20
CA GLN A 683 60.15 27.90 -11.06
C GLN A 683 61.45 27.37 -10.42
N MET A 684 62.49 27.12 -11.21
CA MET A 684 63.76 26.56 -10.73
C MET A 684 64.75 27.61 -10.21
N VAL A 685 64.75 28.83 -10.75
CA VAL A 685 65.71 29.89 -10.37
C VAL A 685 65.14 30.81 -9.30
N THR A 686 63.90 31.28 -9.49
CA THR A 686 63.21 32.18 -8.53
C THR A 686 62.41 31.41 -7.49
N GLY A 687 61.79 30.28 -7.87
CA GLY A 687 60.88 29.55 -6.98
C GLY A 687 59.50 30.20 -6.89
N CYS A 688 58.53 29.47 -6.34
CA CYS A 688 57.16 29.97 -6.20
C CYS A 688 56.91 30.73 -4.89
N GLY A 689 57.83 30.66 -3.91
CA GLY A 689 57.71 31.33 -2.61
C GLY A 689 56.71 30.70 -1.63
N LYS A 690 56.04 29.60 -2.01
CA LYS A 690 54.97 28.98 -1.21
C LYS A 690 55.50 27.80 -0.38
N LYS A 691 55.23 27.79 0.92
CA LYS A 691 55.75 26.79 1.89
C LYS A 691 55.19 25.38 1.73
N TRP A 692 54.00 25.26 1.14
CA TRP A 692 53.30 23.99 0.90
C TRP A 692 53.62 23.36 -0.46
N CYS A 693 54.40 24.03 -1.30
CA CYS A 693 54.74 23.52 -2.63
C CYS A 693 55.61 22.27 -2.51
N ALA A 694 55.17 21.17 -3.13
CA ALA A 694 55.91 19.91 -3.25
C ALA A 694 56.34 19.58 -4.70
N ASN A 695 56.47 20.59 -5.58
CA ASN A 695 56.93 20.37 -6.95
C ASN A 695 58.45 20.13 -7.00
N ILE A 696 58.89 18.98 -7.49
CA ILE A 696 60.32 18.63 -7.66
C ILE A 696 61.08 19.62 -8.56
N PHE A 697 60.40 20.29 -9.51
CA PHE A 697 60.97 21.32 -10.39
C PHE A 697 60.77 22.75 -9.86
N CYS A 698 60.64 22.91 -8.54
CA CYS A 698 60.53 24.22 -7.89
C CYS A 698 61.64 24.41 -6.85
N LYS A 699 62.33 25.56 -6.93
CA LYS A 699 63.38 25.92 -5.97
C LYS A 699 62.92 25.87 -4.52
N THR A 700 61.72 26.41 -4.26
CA THR A 700 61.15 26.50 -2.90
C THR A 700 60.87 25.12 -2.30
N ALA A 701 60.45 24.15 -3.12
CA ALA A 701 60.18 22.79 -2.67
C ALA A 701 61.49 22.00 -2.45
N ARG A 702 62.44 22.11 -3.38
CA ARG A 702 63.77 21.46 -3.25
C ARG A 702 64.56 21.96 -2.05
N ALA A 703 64.46 23.26 -1.74
CA ALA A 703 65.06 23.85 -0.55
C ALA A 703 64.46 23.33 0.77
N LYS A 704 63.25 22.74 0.73
CA LYS A 704 62.58 22.14 1.88
C LYS A 704 62.98 20.68 2.10
N GLU A 705 63.13 19.90 1.02
CA GLU A 705 63.56 18.49 1.08
C GLU A 705 65.05 18.34 1.36
N ALA A 706 65.89 19.17 0.76
CA ALA A 706 67.29 19.27 1.12
C ALA A 706 67.38 20.03 2.46
N LYS A 707 67.51 19.32 3.58
CA LYS A 707 67.71 19.90 4.93
C LYS A 707 69.06 20.66 5.01
N GLY A 708 69.20 21.81 4.33
CA GLY A 708 70.41 22.63 4.32
C GLY A 708 70.43 23.73 3.24
N PRO A 709 71.31 24.75 3.37
CA PRO A 709 71.33 25.94 2.51
C PRO A 709 72.01 25.74 1.14
N GLN A 710 71.85 24.58 0.50
CA GLN A 710 72.26 24.33 -0.89
C GLN A 710 71.04 24.09 -1.78
N ALA A 711 70.36 25.18 -2.17
CA ALA A 711 69.29 25.11 -3.17
C ALA A 711 69.22 26.38 -4.04
N THR A 712 70.36 27.01 -4.32
CA THR A 712 70.45 28.07 -5.34
C THR A 712 71.07 27.49 -6.61
N LEU A 713 70.23 26.87 -7.45
CA LEU A 713 70.62 26.55 -8.82
C LEU A 713 70.76 27.87 -9.59
N ALA A 714 71.94 28.10 -10.16
CA ALA A 714 72.14 29.18 -11.11
C ALA A 714 71.44 28.85 -12.43
N MET A 715 71.17 29.85 -13.26
CA MET A 715 70.51 29.66 -14.56
C MET A 715 71.23 28.63 -15.45
N LYS A 716 72.55 28.52 -15.33
CA LYS A 716 73.41 27.56 -16.03
C LYS A 716 73.15 26.10 -15.64
N ASP A 717 72.76 25.84 -14.39
CA ASP A 717 72.54 24.49 -13.86
C ASP A 717 71.07 24.03 -14.04
N ALA A 718 70.15 24.98 -14.20
CA ALA A 718 68.73 24.69 -14.43
C ALA A 718 68.42 24.34 -15.90
N LEU A 719 69.13 24.93 -16.87
CA LEU A 719 68.92 24.71 -18.31
C LEU A 719 68.99 23.23 -18.74
N PRO A 720 70.02 22.44 -18.34
CA PRO A 720 70.11 21.02 -18.70
C PRO A 720 68.96 20.15 -18.16
N LEU A 721 68.31 20.57 -17.08
CA LEU A 721 67.18 19.87 -16.47
C LEU A 721 65.83 20.21 -17.15
N VAL A 722 65.71 21.41 -17.73
CA VAL A 722 64.47 21.89 -18.38
C VAL A 722 64.40 21.50 -19.86
N GLN A 723 65.53 21.48 -20.57
CA GLN A 723 65.58 21.09 -22.00
C GLN A 723 64.89 19.75 -22.33
N PRO A 724 65.11 18.65 -21.58
CA PRO A 724 64.41 17.38 -21.87
C PRO A 724 62.88 17.50 -21.69
N LEU A 725 62.42 18.22 -20.66
CA LEU A 725 60.98 18.43 -20.41
C LEU A 725 60.31 19.26 -21.51
N VAL A 726 61.05 20.19 -22.13
CA VAL A 726 60.55 21.02 -23.23
C VAL A 726 60.54 20.24 -24.56
N ALA A 727 61.49 19.32 -24.74
CA ALA A 727 61.51 18.42 -25.90
C ALA A 727 60.33 17.45 -25.91
N GLN A 728 59.91 16.97 -24.73
CA GLN A 728 58.79 16.05 -24.52
C GLN A 728 57.40 16.70 -24.59
N ILE A 729 57.29 18.00 -24.91
CA ILE A 729 56.00 18.70 -24.99
C ILE A 729 55.07 18.09 -26.06
N GLU A 730 55.64 17.64 -27.19
CA GLU A 730 54.89 17.06 -28.31
C GLU A 730 54.29 15.69 -27.96
N ASP A 731 54.93 14.95 -27.05
CA ASP A 731 54.39 13.70 -26.54
C ASP A 731 53.33 13.98 -25.48
N LYS A 732 52.07 13.61 -25.76
CA LYS A 732 50.94 13.89 -24.86
C LYS A 732 50.88 12.93 -23.66
N THR A 733 51.64 11.83 -23.66
CA THR A 733 51.64 10.87 -22.54
C THR A 733 52.57 11.29 -21.40
N GLU A 734 53.58 12.11 -21.69
CA GLU A 734 54.57 12.55 -20.69
C GLU A 734 54.02 13.66 -19.77
N PRO A 735 54.14 13.54 -18.44
CA PRO A 735 53.60 14.52 -17.50
C PRO A 735 54.33 15.87 -17.53
N MET A 736 53.61 16.94 -17.20
CA MET A 736 54.18 18.28 -16.98
C MET A 736 54.20 18.62 -15.48
N TYR A 737 55.07 19.53 -15.06
CA TYR A 737 55.27 19.84 -13.65
C TYR A 737 55.25 21.35 -13.37
N PHE A 738 54.06 21.92 -13.30
CA PHE A 738 53.87 23.33 -12.97
C PHE A 738 53.44 23.52 -11.53
N CYS A 739 53.97 24.57 -10.88
CA CYS A 739 53.48 24.98 -9.56
C CYS A 739 52.00 25.40 -9.65
N VAL A 740 51.17 24.80 -8.79
CA VAL A 740 49.72 25.07 -8.67
C VAL A 740 49.43 25.84 -7.37
N ASP A 741 48.15 26.06 -7.05
CA ASP A 741 47.62 26.57 -5.78
C ASP A 741 47.50 25.47 -4.69
N GLU A 742 47.29 25.88 -3.44
CA GLU A 742 47.27 24.97 -2.28
C GLU A 742 46.12 23.98 -2.36
N GLY A 743 44.95 24.44 -2.82
CA GLY A 743 43.75 23.62 -2.96
C GLY A 743 43.97 22.49 -3.96
N ASN A 744 44.48 22.80 -5.15
CA ASN A 744 44.76 21.80 -6.17
C ASN A 744 45.84 20.80 -5.76
N GLN A 745 46.89 21.23 -5.05
CA GLN A 745 47.93 20.34 -4.56
C GLN A 745 47.41 19.40 -3.46
N LYS A 746 46.60 19.91 -2.53
CA LYS A 746 45.94 19.08 -1.51
C LYS A 746 45.01 18.05 -2.14
N ARG A 747 44.20 18.44 -3.13
CA ARG A 747 43.31 17.53 -3.87
C ARG A 747 44.09 16.42 -4.57
N ARG A 748 45.21 16.75 -5.21
CA ARG A 748 46.07 15.76 -5.87
C ARG A 748 46.61 14.72 -4.87
N ASN A 749 47.17 15.17 -3.76
CA ASN A 749 47.70 14.28 -2.73
C ASN A 749 46.60 13.39 -2.12
N LEU A 750 45.41 13.94 -1.88
CA LEU A 750 44.26 13.17 -1.38
C LEU A 750 43.80 12.11 -2.39
N ALA A 751 43.73 12.47 -3.68
CA ALA A 751 43.36 11.54 -4.74
C ALA A 751 44.37 10.39 -4.88
N GLU A 752 45.67 10.67 -4.75
CA GLU A 752 46.73 9.64 -4.76
C GLU A 752 46.63 8.71 -3.56
N MET A 753 46.32 9.22 -2.37
CA MET A 753 46.06 8.38 -1.19
C MET A 753 44.86 7.46 -1.40
N LEU A 754 43.74 7.98 -1.92
CA LEU A 754 42.54 7.18 -2.22
C LEU A 754 42.79 6.11 -3.30
N ALA A 755 43.62 6.43 -4.29
CA ALA A 755 43.97 5.50 -5.37
C ALA A 755 44.88 4.34 -4.91
N MET A 756 45.59 4.54 -3.79
CA MET A 756 46.53 3.57 -3.19
C MET A 756 45.84 2.61 -2.21
N GLU A 757 44.57 2.86 -1.85
CA GLU A 757 43.78 1.96 -0.99
C GLU A 757 43.50 0.61 -1.71
N PRO A 758 43.66 -0.55 -1.02
CA PRO A 758 43.36 -1.85 -1.59
C PRO A 758 41.85 -1.99 -1.86
N GLY A 759 41.48 -2.37 -3.09
CA GLY A 759 40.08 -2.37 -3.55
C GLY A 759 39.50 -0.97 -3.82
N GLY A 760 40.35 0.05 -3.90
CA GLY A 760 39.98 1.43 -4.18
C GLY A 760 39.65 1.71 -5.65
N TRP A 761 39.62 2.99 -5.99
CA TRP A 761 39.30 3.48 -7.33
C TRP A 761 40.55 3.84 -8.12
N GLU A 762 40.41 3.99 -9.43
CA GLU A 762 41.47 4.51 -10.29
C GLU A 762 41.73 6.00 -10.03
N LEU A 763 42.96 6.44 -10.30
CA LEU A 763 43.44 7.76 -9.93
C LEU A 763 42.62 8.87 -10.61
N GLU A 764 42.19 8.63 -11.84
CA GLU A 764 41.36 9.52 -12.64
C GLU A 764 40.02 9.82 -11.96
N TRP A 765 39.38 8.78 -11.42
CA TRP A 765 38.15 8.90 -10.65
C TRP A 765 38.38 9.59 -9.31
N CYS A 766 39.47 9.28 -8.61
CA CYS A 766 39.82 9.94 -7.36
C CYS A 766 40.05 11.45 -7.55
N ILE A 767 40.68 11.85 -8.66
CA ILE A 767 40.89 13.26 -9.02
C ILE A 767 39.56 13.95 -9.31
N ALA A 768 38.67 13.30 -10.06
CA ALA A 768 37.33 13.80 -10.32
C ALA A 768 36.53 14.03 -9.03
N ALA A 769 36.58 13.08 -8.09
CA ALA A 769 35.90 13.17 -6.81
C ALA A 769 36.41 14.34 -5.96
N CYS A 770 37.73 14.50 -5.86
CA CYS A 770 38.35 15.60 -5.13
C CYS A 770 38.13 16.98 -5.80
N GLU A 771 37.88 17.01 -7.11
CA GLU A 771 37.47 18.24 -7.81
C GLU A 771 36.02 18.63 -7.49
N ALA A 772 35.09 17.67 -7.49
CA ALA A 772 33.66 17.89 -7.26
C ALA A 772 33.31 18.23 -5.80
N GLU A 773 33.84 17.48 -4.83
CA GLU A 773 33.52 17.61 -3.40
C GLU A 773 34.57 18.42 -2.60
N GLY A 774 35.71 18.73 -3.23
CA GLY A 774 36.82 19.43 -2.60
C GLY A 774 37.76 18.51 -1.82
N ALA A 775 38.49 19.08 -0.86
CA ALA A 775 39.58 18.41 -0.14
C ALA A 775 39.10 17.57 1.08
N SER A 776 37.91 16.96 1.00
CA SER A 776 37.34 16.13 2.06
C SER A 776 37.35 14.65 1.64
N LEU A 777 37.92 13.77 2.46
CA LEU A 777 38.04 12.34 2.16
C LEU A 777 36.68 11.63 2.14
N ASP A 778 35.83 11.86 3.15
CA ASP A 778 34.57 11.12 3.27
C ASP A 778 33.59 11.48 2.14
N LYS A 779 33.49 12.77 1.81
CA LYS A 779 32.65 13.22 0.69
C LYS A 779 33.15 12.68 -0.65
N ALA A 780 34.48 12.64 -0.84
CA ALA A 780 35.07 12.05 -2.04
C ALA A 780 34.77 10.54 -2.13
N ARG A 781 34.82 9.79 -1.02
CA ARG A 781 34.44 8.36 -1.00
C ARG A 781 32.97 8.15 -1.33
N THR A 782 32.06 8.96 -0.78
CA THR A 782 30.63 8.89 -1.12
C THR A 782 30.40 9.15 -2.60
N TRP A 783 31.05 10.18 -3.15
CA TRP A 783 30.98 10.48 -4.58
C TRP A 783 31.51 9.33 -5.45
N LEU A 784 32.65 8.74 -5.07
CA LEU A 784 33.24 7.60 -5.78
C LEU A 784 32.36 6.36 -5.71
N SER A 785 31.76 6.08 -4.54
CA SER A 785 30.82 4.97 -4.38
C SER A 785 29.60 5.11 -5.29
N ASN A 786 29.12 6.34 -5.48
CA ASN A 786 27.93 6.61 -6.27
C ASN A 786 28.21 6.61 -7.78
N TRP A 787 29.38 7.12 -8.20
CA TRP A 787 29.62 7.47 -9.61
C TRP A 787 30.77 6.75 -10.30
N ALA A 788 31.68 6.10 -9.55
CA ALA A 788 32.90 5.51 -10.11
C ALA A 788 32.98 3.99 -9.90
N PRO A 789 33.30 3.21 -10.95
CA PRO A 789 33.52 1.77 -10.81
C PRO A 789 34.75 1.51 -9.94
N LYS A 790 34.67 0.48 -9.08
CA LYS A 790 35.84 0.02 -8.30
C LYS A 790 36.83 -0.68 -9.23
N LYS A 791 38.12 -0.66 -8.88
CA LYS A 791 39.11 -1.50 -9.56
C LYS A 791 38.71 -2.98 -9.43
N ALA A 792 38.81 -3.71 -10.54
CA ALA A 792 38.58 -5.15 -10.58
C ALA A 792 39.65 -5.92 -9.80
#